data_AF-A0A4P9ZGC8-F1
#
_entry.id   AF-A0A4P9ZGC8-F1
#
_cell.length_a   1.000
_cell.length_b   1.000
_cell.length_c   1.000
_cell.angle_alpha   90.00
_cell.angle_beta   90.00
_cell.angle_gamma   90.00
#
_symmetry.space_group_name_H-M   'P 1'
#
loop_
_entity.id
_entity.type
_entity.pdbx_description
1 polymer ?
#
loop_
_entity_poly.entity_id
_entity_poly.type
_entity_poly.pdbx_seq_one_letter_code
_entity_poly.pdbx_strand_id
1 'polypeptide(L)'
;MAVFQKVFEAGLGNFLPEISMLPKQFNLSEMDSLEPIVNAISWLDQESLHSSLQQTYDEMILKTLIPVMRYRHFLSALRDLIGIKPADLESIVNDPAASQIQSTLQETSGRLSHCDQLIFHKHRNLFNLFYCSTGLGCFESMLSVVLRSIHSDRYSDSEKATLTAFLQDFVPLIYNGTLTSNSLATVRYTSVIARFKDRVLVPYIVGDNIIDNYEFSLLINFSLLSPRNVLRLLKEKNKFHSVGTVDDLIQVLQPDVETGFDTAKLDELTNDERFRTANRTKQQQPVQEYVQIPEFLKIHDFAEELAFLRNKVIKKDFQGISSNEIIDHLKSYLDSLDVANARADRLTKLANRLTQIFVINGNDTEVLDAVIRSHQVFHAFEAKLQKDQTKLLDSNSYIELPENCPMDTFAQELREVQRKLGLCFSEATPEEITLTIQNIVGESTDLKQAGVYLKLMQNINLLFKHNNGHTSVLDAVITSDSVLKGFKQSLAQKKNAHIEKNTMATYQSKISKQTNSPVGTKTLVSEVSAVESAQTNDEAAQNDANQVKPLGKPHLEKFLRKAKQEKVSEMEERFREREAYMWSTGMSFNHRKLDSKHFFSPCSKNFFPMFPGTDRSLEYLVLTSQGHTLYAKTNPLGAMHIPEDMLSIVERLSEAEIVKYLVHLGKLQRNGWMLIGSKGPNTMLVLCRPVRSYKWSIFRTAQLLFASAGVVLVTLLGVDYFVEVPAPLEEEKRAKSSPNNNWPTRVSEEPGSGPVARGEELKRNAWTLLLWK
;
A
#
# COMPACT_ATOMS: atom_id res chain seq x y z
N MET A 1 44.44 20.06 -8.55
CA MET A 1 45.07 18.94 -7.81
C MET A 1 44.91 19.04 -6.30
N ALA A 2 45.45 20.05 -5.60
CA ALA A 2 45.33 20.13 -4.13
C ALA A 2 43.87 20.13 -3.62
N VAL A 3 42.96 20.82 -4.32
CA VAL A 3 41.52 20.82 -4.01
C VAL A 3 40.91 19.41 -4.17
N PHE A 4 41.18 18.74 -5.29
CA PHE A 4 40.72 17.37 -5.53
C PHE A 4 41.19 16.42 -4.42
N GLN A 5 42.48 16.46 -4.08
CA GLN A 5 43.04 15.65 -3.00
C GLN A 5 42.30 15.89 -1.67
N LYS A 6 42.09 17.16 -1.29
CA LYS A 6 41.37 17.50 -0.06
C LYS A 6 39.92 17.01 -0.05
N VAL A 7 39.23 17.11 -1.19
CA VAL A 7 37.85 16.60 -1.37
C VAL A 7 37.78 15.08 -1.20
N PHE A 8 38.75 14.36 -1.78
CA PHE A 8 38.82 12.90 -1.68
C PHE A 8 39.26 12.42 -0.29
N GLU A 9 40.20 13.11 0.36
CA GLU A 9 40.64 12.83 1.74
C GLU A 9 39.51 13.02 2.75
N ALA A 10 38.64 14.02 2.56
CA ALA A 10 37.42 14.20 3.34
C ALA A 10 36.34 13.12 3.07
N GLY A 11 36.58 12.20 2.14
CA GLY A 11 35.66 11.13 1.79
C GLY A 11 34.49 11.57 0.91
N LEU A 12 34.48 12.81 0.40
CA LEU A 12 33.39 13.31 -0.43
C LEU A 12 33.24 12.52 -1.74
N GLY A 13 34.33 11.94 -2.25
CA GLY A 13 34.30 11.08 -3.44
C GLY A 13 33.41 9.84 -3.29
N ASN A 14 33.13 9.38 -2.06
CA ASN A 14 32.15 8.31 -1.82
C ASN A 14 30.71 8.73 -2.18
N PHE A 15 30.47 10.03 -2.32
CA PHE A 15 29.17 10.64 -2.57
C PHE A 15 29.07 11.27 -3.97
N LEU A 16 29.90 10.83 -4.93
CA LEU A 16 29.83 11.33 -6.32
C LEU A 16 28.41 11.33 -6.91
N PRO A 17 27.54 10.31 -6.70
CA PRO A 17 26.16 10.36 -7.15
C PRO A 17 25.38 11.54 -6.56
N GLU A 18 25.53 11.82 -5.26
CA GLU A 18 24.89 12.94 -4.58
C GLU A 18 25.46 14.29 -5.06
N ILE A 19 26.78 14.41 -5.18
CA ILE A 19 27.43 15.63 -5.69
C ILE A 19 26.94 15.93 -7.11
N SER A 20 26.77 14.90 -7.96
CA SER A 20 26.30 15.07 -9.33
C SER A 20 24.88 15.64 -9.45
N MET A 21 24.11 15.64 -8.36
CA MET A 21 22.79 16.26 -8.29
C MET A 21 22.84 17.73 -7.90
N LEU A 22 23.92 18.21 -7.27
CA LEU A 22 24.04 19.59 -6.81
C LEU A 22 23.95 20.61 -7.97
N PRO A 23 24.65 20.46 -9.11
CA PRO A 23 24.53 21.42 -10.23
C PRO A 23 23.12 21.48 -10.83
N LYS A 24 22.30 20.44 -10.63
CA LYS A 24 20.92 20.42 -11.14
C LYS A 24 19.97 21.26 -10.27
N GLN A 25 20.37 21.55 -9.04
CA GLN A 25 19.54 22.25 -8.05
C GLN A 25 20.10 23.63 -7.70
N PHE A 26 21.41 23.78 -7.77
CA PHE A 26 22.13 24.99 -7.40
C PHE A 26 23.02 25.42 -8.55
N ASN A 27 23.07 26.73 -8.82
CA ASN A 27 24.02 27.29 -9.76
C ASN A 27 25.39 27.45 -9.06
N LEU A 28 26.16 26.36 -9.01
CA LEU A 28 27.43 26.30 -8.26
C LEU A 28 28.45 27.34 -8.75
N SER A 29 28.38 27.74 -10.01
CA SER A 29 29.23 28.78 -10.60
C SER A 29 28.96 30.19 -10.05
N GLU A 30 27.74 30.47 -9.56
CA GLU A 30 27.35 31.77 -9.02
C GLU A 30 27.44 31.86 -7.48
N MET A 31 27.73 30.74 -6.80
CA MET A 31 27.75 30.68 -5.35
C MET A 31 29.15 30.94 -4.78
N ASP A 32 29.23 31.88 -3.84
CA ASP A 32 30.49 32.21 -3.16
C ASP A 32 30.90 31.19 -2.08
N SER A 33 29.93 30.43 -1.53
CA SER A 33 30.16 29.48 -0.44
C SER A 33 29.23 28.26 -0.50
N LEU A 34 29.63 27.19 0.20
CA LEU A 34 28.83 25.96 0.34
C LEU A 34 27.71 26.07 1.39
N GLU A 35 27.70 27.15 2.18
CA GLU A 35 26.77 27.33 3.29
C GLU A 35 25.29 27.22 2.89
N PRO A 36 24.83 27.77 1.74
CA PRO A 36 23.43 27.62 1.34
C PRO A 36 23.05 26.18 1.01
N ILE A 37 23.98 25.38 0.48
CA ILE A 37 23.78 23.95 0.21
C ILE A 37 23.69 23.19 1.53
N VAL A 38 24.62 23.47 2.46
CA VAL A 38 24.65 22.87 3.79
C VAL A 38 23.34 23.18 4.54
N ASN A 39 22.84 24.42 4.46
CA ASN A 39 21.58 24.80 5.09
C ASN A 39 20.37 24.12 4.47
N ALA A 40 20.31 24.03 3.13
CA ALA A 40 19.23 23.35 2.43
C ALA A 40 19.15 21.85 2.78
N ILE A 41 20.30 21.16 2.83
CA ILE A 41 20.37 19.75 3.21
C ILE A 41 20.09 19.57 4.71
N SER A 42 20.56 20.47 5.57
CA SER A 42 20.30 20.43 7.03
C SER A 42 18.80 20.54 7.34
N TRP A 43 18.03 21.26 6.52
CA TRP A 43 16.58 21.34 6.69
C TRP A 43 15.87 20.00 6.42
N LEU A 44 16.28 19.28 5.36
CA LEU A 44 15.79 17.93 5.06
C LEU A 44 16.09 16.95 6.20
N ASP A 45 17.19 17.17 6.90
CA ASP A 45 17.62 16.35 8.01
C ASP A 45 16.69 16.42 9.22
N GLN A 46 16.17 17.61 9.51
CA GLN A 46 15.26 17.86 10.63
C GLN A 46 13.86 17.31 10.35
N GLU A 47 13.36 17.41 9.12
CA GLU A 47 11.98 17.02 8.79
C GLU A 47 11.80 15.49 8.65
N SER A 48 12.85 14.78 8.22
CA SER A 48 12.75 13.35 7.85
C SER A 48 12.85 12.37 9.03
N LEU A 49 13.50 12.74 10.14
CA LEU A 49 13.63 11.87 11.32
C LEU A 49 12.33 11.74 12.11
N HIS A 50 11.59 12.83 12.27
CA HIS A 50 10.45 12.87 13.19
C HIS A 50 9.28 11.99 12.72
N SER A 51 9.21 11.69 11.41
CA SER A 51 8.12 10.91 10.82
C SER A 51 8.41 9.41 10.68
N SER A 52 9.68 8.99 10.66
CA SER A 52 10.08 7.63 10.22
C SER A 52 10.40 6.65 11.36
N LEU A 53 10.69 7.13 12.58
CA LEU A 53 11.16 6.29 13.70
C LEU A 53 10.09 5.40 14.36
N GLN A 54 8.84 5.42 13.90
CA GLN A 54 7.73 4.74 14.61
C GLN A 54 6.95 3.72 13.79
N GLN A 55 7.35 3.51 12.55
CA GLN A 55 6.74 2.49 11.73
C GLN A 55 7.57 1.20 11.81
N THR A 56 6.91 0.06 11.65
CA THR A 56 7.56 -1.25 11.46
C THR A 56 8.63 -1.11 10.39
N TYR A 57 9.88 -1.51 10.64
CA TYR A 57 11.00 -1.43 9.69
C TYR A 57 10.71 -2.22 8.40
N ASP A 58 9.93 -1.60 7.52
CA ASP A 58 9.57 -2.12 6.23
C ASP A 58 10.54 -1.58 5.17
N GLU A 59 10.52 -2.22 4.01
CA GLU A 59 11.37 -1.86 2.89
C GLU A 59 11.13 -0.41 2.43
N MET A 60 9.91 0.11 2.56
CA MET A 60 9.56 1.46 2.12
C MET A 60 10.17 2.54 3.01
N ILE A 61 10.22 2.31 4.32
CA ILE A 61 10.88 3.20 5.27
C ILE A 61 12.38 3.19 5.03
N LEU A 62 12.98 2.02 4.82
CA LEU A 62 14.43 1.94 4.55
C LEU A 62 14.82 2.61 3.23
N LYS A 63 13.96 2.54 2.20
CA LYS A 63 14.12 3.32 0.96
C LYS A 63 14.16 4.82 1.16
N THR A 64 13.63 5.30 2.28
CA THR A 64 13.64 6.72 2.64
C THR A 64 14.77 7.03 3.63
N LEU A 65 14.94 6.17 4.64
CA LEU A 65 15.89 6.35 5.73
C LEU A 65 17.35 6.22 5.27
N ILE A 66 17.67 5.25 4.40
CA ILE A 66 19.04 5.06 3.94
C ILE A 66 19.55 6.30 3.19
N PRO A 67 18.82 6.87 2.20
CA PRO A 67 19.21 8.12 1.58
C PRO A 67 19.36 9.26 2.57
N VAL A 68 18.43 9.43 3.52
CA VAL A 68 18.51 10.49 4.55
C VAL A 68 19.79 10.37 5.37
N MET A 69 20.10 9.17 5.87
CA MET A 69 21.32 8.94 6.63
C MET A 69 22.56 9.17 5.78
N ARG A 70 22.55 8.73 4.52
CA ARG A 70 23.63 9.00 3.56
C ARG A 70 23.81 10.50 3.32
N TYR A 71 22.73 11.28 3.21
CA TYR A 71 22.78 12.74 3.10
C TYR A 71 23.36 13.41 4.35
N ARG A 72 23.14 12.87 5.56
CA ARG A 72 23.79 13.37 6.79
C ARG A 72 25.30 13.20 6.75
N HIS A 73 25.76 12.02 6.34
CA HIS A 73 27.19 11.75 6.22
C HIS A 73 27.81 12.60 5.11
N PHE A 74 27.10 12.79 4.00
CA PHE A 74 27.48 13.74 2.95
C PHE A 74 27.58 15.17 3.48
N LEU A 75 26.61 15.62 4.28
CA LEU A 75 26.62 16.95 4.93
C LEU A 75 27.82 17.10 5.87
N SER A 76 28.14 16.07 6.66
CA SER A 76 29.32 16.07 7.52
C SER A 76 30.59 16.23 6.69
N ALA A 77 30.73 15.46 5.61
CA ALA A 77 31.87 15.56 4.71
C ALA A 77 31.95 16.93 4.00
N LEU A 78 30.82 17.55 3.67
CA LEU A 78 30.78 18.92 3.12
C LEU A 78 31.22 19.97 4.15
N ARG A 79 30.84 19.82 5.42
CA ARG A 79 31.25 20.75 6.50
C ARG A 79 32.76 20.69 6.77
N ASP A 80 33.38 19.54 6.60
CA ASP A 80 34.84 19.40 6.70
C ASP A 80 35.59 20.15 5.56
N LEU A 81 34.86 20.56 4.52
CA LEU A 81 35.37 21.26 3.34
C LEU A 81 35.04 22.76 3.31
N ILE A 82 34.69 23.36 4.45
CA ILE A 82 34.50 24.82 4.57
C ILE A 82 35.75 25.53 4.03
N GLY A 83 35.55 26.33 2.97
CA GLY A 83 36.61 27.06 2.25
C GLY A 83 36.89 26.58 0.82
N ILE A 84 36.33 25.44 0.40
CA ILE A 84 36.32 25.04 -1.02
C ILE A 84 35.22 25.83 -1.75
N LYS A 85 35.51 26.32 -2.96
CA LYS A 85 34.52 27.05 -3.75
C LYS A 85 33.53 26.06 -4.37
N PRO A 86 32.22 26.39 -4.43
CA PRO A 86 31.23 25.52 -5.08
C PRO A 86 31.57 25.19 -6.54
N ALA A 87 32.19 26.11 -7.28
CA ALA A 87 32.70 25.87 -8.64
C ALA A 87 33.74 24.73 -8.72
N ASP A 88 34.51 24.49 -7.66
CA ASP A 88 35.45 23.37 -7.62
C ASP A 88 34.70 22.02 -7.54
N LEU A 89 33.58 21.95 -6.81
CA LEU A 89 32.73 20.75 -6.80
C LEU A 89 32.11 20.50 -8.19
N GLU A 90 31.70 21.56 -8.88
CA GLU A 90 31.20 21.46 -10.26
C GLU A 90 32.27 20.89 -11.20
N SER A 91 33.53 21.33 -11.04
CA SER A 91 34.65 20.80 -11.82
C SER A 91 34.88 19.29 -11.59
N ILE A 92 34.69 18.81 -10.35
CA ILE A 92 34.81 17.39 -10.00
C ILE A 92 33.68 16.56 -10.60
N VAL A 93 32.44 17.08 -10.57
CA VAL A 93 31.29 16.39 -11.18
C VAL A 93 31.45 16.25 -12.69
N ASN A 94 31.99 17.29 -13.33
CA ASN A 94 32.17 17.32 -14.78
C ASN A 94 33.42 16.54 -15.25
N ASP A 95 34.31 16.15 -14.34
CA ASP A 95 35.49 15.37 -14.67
C ASP A 95 35.15 13.87 -14.80
N PRO A 96 35.21 13.27 -16.01
CA PRO A 96 34.96 11.85 -16.19
C PRO A 96 35.97 10.97 -15.43
N ALA A 97 37.16 11.47 -15.11
CA ALA A 97 38.17 10.75 -14.34
C ALA A 97 37.84 10.68 -12.84
N ALA A 98 36.93 11.51 -12.32
CA ALA A 98 36.62 11.55 -10.88
C ALA A 98 36.14 10.19 -10.35
N SER A 99 35.31 9.47 -11.11
CA SER A 99 34.87 8.12 -10.75
C SER A 99 36.03 7.11 -10.73
N GLN A 100 36.96 7.21 -11.67
CA GLN A 100 38.12 6.31 -11.74
C GLN A 100 39.09 6.58 -10.58
N ILE A 101 39.37 7.85 -10.28
CA ILE A 101 40.18 8.28 -9.15
C ILE A 101 39.58 7.76 -7.85
N GLN A 102 38.27 7.89 -7.68
CA GLN A 102 37.56 7.37 -6.51
C GLN A 102 37.72 5.86 -6.35
N SER A 103 37.55 5.10 -7.44
CA SER A 103 37.73 3.64 -7.41
C SER A 103 39.16 3.27 -7.01
N THR A 104 40.17 3.90 -7.61
CA THR A 104 41.58 3.66 -7.26
C THR A 104 41.86 3.99 -5.79
N LEU A 105 41.32 5.10 -5.26
CA LEU A 105 41.47 5.47 -3.86
C LEU A 105 40.81 4.47 -2.90
N GLN A 106 39.63 3.97 -3.24
CA GLN A 106 38.95 2.94 -2.45
C GLN A 106 39.72 1.60 -2.44
N GLU A 107 40.39 1.26 -3.53
CA GLU A 107 41.28 0.12 -3.63
C GLU A 107 42.55 0.32 -2.78
N THR A 108 43.27 1.44 -2.97
CA THR A 108 44.54 1.69 -2.27
C THR A 108 44.38 1.96 -0.79
N SER A 109 43.24 2.52 -0.35
CA SER A 109 42.95 2.75 1.07
C SER A 109 42.62 1.47 1.84
N GLY A 110 42.48 0.33 1.16
CA GLY A 110 42.07 -0.93 1.78
C GLY A 110 40.59 -0.98 2.20
N ARG A 111 39.80 0.07 1.95
CA ARG A 111 38.37 0.10 2.28
C ARG A 111 37.58 -1.01 1.58
N LEU A 112 37.89 -1.28 0.30
CA LEU A 112 37.27 -2.40 -0.42
C LEU A 112 37.69 -3.75 0.15
N SER A 113 38.96 -3.90 0.54
CA SER A 113 39.42 -5.13 1.21
C SER A 113 38.72 -5.33 2.56
N HIS A 114 38.45 -4.25 3.30
CA HIS A 114 37.71 -4.32 4.55
C HIS A 114 36.24 -4.69 4.32
N CYS A 115 35.59 -4.12 3.28
CA CYS A 115 34.25 -4.52 2.87
C CYS A 115 34.19 -6.01 2.51
N ASP A 116 35.17 -6.50 1.74
CA ASP A 116 35.29 -7.91 1.39
C ASP A 116 35.50 -8.80 2.61
N GLN A 117 36.30 -8.35 3.58
CA GLN A 117 36.49 -9.07 4.85
C GLN A 117 35.17 -9.18 5.63
N LEU A 118 34.39 -8.10 5.69
CA LEU A 118 33.09 -8.11 6.35
C LEU A 118 32.09 -9.01 5.62
N ILE A 119 31.99 -8.90 4.30
CA ILE A 119 31.01 -9.63 3.48
C ILE A 119 31.37 -11.12 3.37
N PHE A 120 32.60 -11.44 2.99
CA PHE A 120 33.00 -12.80 2.64
C PHE A 120 33.56 -13.61 3.82
N HIS A 121 33.96 -12.97 4.92
CA HIS A 121 34.50 -13.66 6.09
C HIS A 121 33.63 -13.51 7.32
N LYS A 122 33.43 -12.29 7.83
CA LYS A 122 32.72 -12.06 9.10
C LYS A 122 31.23 -12.43 9.03
N HIS A 123 30.54 -11.95 7.98
CA HIS A 123 29.09 -12.07 7.83
C HIS A 123 28.65 -13.01 6.72
N ARG A 124 29.56 -13.88 6.27
CA ARG A 124 29.37 -14.77 5.12
C ARG A 124 28.05 -15.55 5.19
N ASN A 125 27.75 -16.14 6.34
CA ASN A 125 26.57 -16.98 6.51
C ASN A 125 25.26 -16.17 6.42
N LEU A 126 25.26 -14.95 6.96
CA LEU A 126 24.12 -14.04 6.86
C LEU A 126 23.91 -13.58 5.42
N PHE A 127 24.99 -13.21 4.73
CA PHE A 127 24.91 -12.91 3.30
C PHE A 127 24.33 -14.08 2.53
N ASN A 128 24.86 -15.29 2.69
CA ASN A 128 24.31 -16.49 2.04
C ASN A 128 22.82 -16.69 2.37
N LEU A 129 22.38 -16.45 3.61
CA LEU A 129 20.96 -16.55 3.96
C LEU A 129 20.10 -15.51 3.23
N PHE A 130 20.49 -14.24 3.21
CA PHE A 130 19.77 -13.17 2.52
C PHE A 130 19.76 -13.39 1.01
N TYR A 131 20.89 -13.80 0.50
CA TYR A 131 21.10 -14.16 -0.87
C TYR A 131 20.09 -15.18 -1.38
N CYS A 132 19.80 -16.19 -0.54
CA CYS A 132 18.89 -17.25 -0.90
C CYS A 132 17.43 -16.85 -0.67
N SER A 133 17.14 -15.99 0.31
CA SER A 133 15.77 -15.59 0.66
C SER A 133 15.22 -14.43 -0.17
N THR A 134 15.99 -13.35 -0.33
CA THR A 134 15.55 -12.10 -0.98
C THR A 134 16.34 -11.74 -2.24
N GLY A 135 17.43 -12.47 -2.52
CA GLY A 135 18.46 -12.00 -3.45
C GLY A 135 19.21 -10.79 -2.89
N LEU A 136 20.19 -10.27 -3.65
CA LEU A 136 20.96 -9.06 -3.31
C LEU A 136 20.54 -7.82 -4.10
N GLY A 137 19.33 -7.81 -4.65
CA GLY A 137 18.90 -6.75 -5.57
C GLY A 137 18.86 -5.35 -4.94
N CYS A 138 18.64 -5.24 -3.63
CA CYS A 138 18.68 -3.96 -2.92
C CYS A 138 18.97 -4.12 -1.42
N PHE A 139 19.67 -3.16 -0.84
CA PHE A 139 20.04 -3.16 0.58
C PHE A 139 18.83 -3.05 1.51
N GLU A 140 17.82 -2.32 1.07
CA GLU A 140 16.60 -2.03 1.81
C GLU A 140 15.84 -3.31 2.15
N SER A 141 15.73 -4.22 1.18
CA SER A 141 15.09 -5.52 1.40
C SER A 141 15.87 -6.34 2.42
N MET A 142 17.20 -6.46 2.23
CA MET A 142 18.07 -7.20 3.14
C MET A 142 17.99 -6.66 4.58
N LEU A 143 18.17 -5.34 4.75
CA LEU A 143 18.12 -4.68 6.05
C LEU A 143 16.73 -4.78 6.69
N SER A 144 15.64 -4.74 5.90
CA SER A 144 14.28 -4.93 6.44
C SER A 144 14.09 -6.33 7.03
N VAL A 145 14.66 -7.36 6.38
CA VAL A 145 14.61 -8.74 6.88
C VAL A 145 15.45 -8.85 8.15
N VAL A 146 16.68 -8.32 8.16
CA VAL A 146 17.55 -8.33 9.35
C VAL A 146 16.85 -7.66 10.54
N LEU A 147 16.32 -6.45 10.35
CA LEU A 147 15.66 -5.69 11.40
C LEU A 147 14.42 -6.41 11.93
N ARG A 148 13.61 -6.98 11.03
CA ARG A 148 12.44 -7.79 11.41
C ARG A 148 12.85 -9.05 12.17
N SER A 149 13.94 -9.71 11.77
CA SER A 149 14.47 -10.89 12.46
C SER A 149 14.98 -10.53 13.86
N ILE A 150 15.65 -9.40 14.04
CA ILE A 150 16.09 -8.94 15.38
C ILE A 150 14.90 -8.73 16.32
N HIS A 151 13.80 -8.21 15.81
CA HIS A 151 12.60 -7.90 16.60
C HIS A 151 11.63 -9.09 16.75
N SER A 152 11.95 -10.23 16.12
CA SER A 152 11.11 -11.42 16.16
C SER A 152 11.47 -12.29 17.36
N ASP A 153 10.45 -12.77 18.08
CA ASP A 153 10.62 -13.69 19.22
C ASP A 153 11.08 -15.09 18.81
N ARG A 154 11.09 -15.38 17.50
CA ARG A 154 11.56 -16.67 16.95
C ARG A 154 13.07 -16.87 17.02
N TYR A 155 13.85 -15.81 17.22
CA TYR A 155 15.31 -15.88 17.25
C TYR A 155 15.81 -15.77 18.69
N SER A 156 16.82 -16.59 19.00
CA SER A 156 17.53 -16.54 20.28
C SER A 156 18.34 -15.24 20.44
N ASP A 157 18.69 -14.90 21.67
CA ASP A 157 19.45 -13.66 21.95
C ASP A 157 20.84 -13.65 21.29
N SER A 158 21.49 -14.83 21.15
CA SER A 158 22.77 -14.95 20.45
C SER A 158 22.64 -14.70 18.94
N GLU A 159 21.56 -15.18 18.32
CA GLU A 159 21.25 -14.89 16.92
C GLU A 159 20.93 -13.41 16.73
N LYS A 160 20.12 -12.82 17.62
CA LYS A 160 19.82 -11.38 17.61
C LYS A 160 21.08 -10.54 17.77
N ALA A 161 22.02 -10.96 18.63
CA ALA A 161 23.32 -10.31 18.79
C ALA A 161 24.14 -10.39 17.49
N THR A 162 24.14 -11.53 16.81
CA THR A 162 24.85 -11.71 15.52
C THR A 162 24.26 -10.82 14.42
N LEU A 163 22.93 -10.76 14.32
CA LEU A 163 22.22 -9.87 13.39
C LEU A 163 22.45 -8.38 13.72
N THR A 164 22.54 -8.04 15.00
CA THR A 164 22.85 -6.68 15.45
C THR A 164 24.28 -6.28 15.10
N ALA A 165 25.25 -7.18 15.30
CA ALA A 165 26.64 -6.97 14.90
C ALA A 165 26.76 -6.78 13.37
N PHE A 166 25.99 -7.54 12.59
CA PHE A 166 25.87 -7.32 11.15
C PHE A 166 25.41 -5.90 10.81
N LEU A 167 24.34 -5.41 11.42
CA LEU A 167 23.89 -4.03 11.19
C LEU A 167 24.95 -3.01 11.58
N GLN A 168 25.60 -3.18 12.73
CA GLN A 168 26.62 -2.27 13.22
C GLN A 168 27.83 -2.17 12.30
N ASP A 169 28.26 -3.27 11.70
CA ASP A 169 29.38 -3.26 10.75
C ASP A 169 28.96 -2.76 9.37
N PHE A 170 27.79 -3.17 8.91
CA PHE A 170 27.43 -3.04 7.49
C PHE A 170 26.72 -1.73 7.15
N VAL A 171 25.85 -1.25 8.03
CA VAL A 171 25.08 -0.01 7.82
C VAL A 171 26.00 1.21 7.64
N PRO A 172 27.09 1.39 8.42
CA PRO A 172 28.02 2.49 8.19
C PRO A 172 28.68 2.48 6.81
N LEU A 173 28.89 1.31 6.19
CA LEU A 173 29.46 1.24 4.84
C LEU A 173 28.53 1.84 3.78
N ILE A 174 27.22 1.69 3.97
CA ILE A 174 26.19 2.27 3.10
C ILE A 174 26.08 3.77 3.34
N TYR A 175 26.02 4.19 4.60
CA TYR A 175 25.83 5.59 4.98
C TYR A 175 27.06 6.45 4.64
N ASN A 176 28.28 5.92 4.81
CA ASN A 176 29.53 6.62 4.46
C ASN A 176 29.81 6.66 2.95
N GLY A 177 28.91 6.11 2.14
CA GLY A 177 29.02 6.10 0.70
C GLY A 177 30.00 5.08 0.11
N THR A 178 30.67 4.28 0.95
CA THR A 178 31.61 3.24 0.51
C THR A 178 30.91 2.18 -0.35
N LEU A 179 29.69 1.80 0.04
CA LEU A 179 28.80 0.99 -0.77
C LEU A 179 27.72 1.90 -1.39
N THR A 180 27.61 1.86 -2.71
CA THR A 180 26.49 2.46 -3.47
C THR A 180 25.30 1.53 -3.44
N SER A 181 24.08 2.02 -3.70
CA SER A 181 22.86 1.20 -3.78
C SER A 181 22.97 0.03 -4.76
N ASN A 182 23.79 0.18 -5.80
CA ASN A 182 24.03 -0.85 -6.83
C ASN A 182 25.28 -1.70 -6.55
N SER A 183 26.03 -1.46 -5.46
CA SER A 183 27.26 -2.18 -5.20
C SER A 183 27.01 -3.68 -5.13
N LEU A 184 25.92 -4.14 -4.49
CA LEU A 184 25.57 -5.56 -4.42
C LEU A 184 25.20 -6.20 -5.77
N ALA A 185 24.81 -5.40 -6.77
CA ALA A 185 24.52 -5.88 -8.12
C ALA A 185 25.77 -6.07 -8.98
N THR A 186 26.95 -5.65 -8.52
CA THR A 186 28.20 -5.88 -9.24
C THR A 186 28.57 -7.37 -9.21
N VAL A 187 29.16 -7.86 -10.31
CA VAL A 187 29.55 -9.27 -10.48
C VAL A 187 30.35 -9.80 -9.29
N ARG A 188 31.14 -8.92 -8.66
CA ARG A 188 31.93 -9.21 -7.45
C ARG A 188 31.10 -9.75 -6.29
N TYR A 189 29.88 -9.26 -6.09
CA TYR A 189 28.99 -9.67 -5.00
C TYR A 189 27.84 -10.57 -5.45
N THR A 190 27.54 -10.63 -6.76
CA THR A 190 26.56 -11.58 -7.33
C THR A 190 27.18 -12.95 -7.66
N SER A 191 28.48 -13.11 -7.49
CA SER A 191 29.15 -14.41 -7.56
C SER A 191 29.56 -14.87 -6.17
N VAL A 192 28.98 -15.96 -5.69
CA VAL A 192 29.43 -16.57 -4.43
C VAL A 192 30.64 -17.45 -4.73
N ILE A 193 31.78 -17.12 -4.14
CA ILE A 193 32.97 -17.96 -4.28
C ILE A 193 32.76 -19.23 -3.45
N ALA A 194 32.49 -20.35 -4.11
CA ALA A 194 32.43 -21.64 -3.46
C ALA A 194 33.83 -22.02 -2.98
N ARG A 195 34.00 -22.25 -1.67
CA ARG A 195 35.26 -22.70 -1.08
C ARG A 195 35.10 -24.08 -0.45
N PHE A 196 36.11 -24.93 -0.61
CA PHE A 196 36.22 -26.21 0.10
C PHE A 196 37.59 -26.28 0.77
N LYS A 197 37.61 -26.43 2.10
CA LYS A 197 38.85 -26.35 2.92
C LYS A 197 39.69 -25.11 2.57
N ASP A 198 39.05 -23.94 2.59
CA ASP A 198 39.61 -22.62 2.23
C ASP A 198 40.10 -22.43 0.79
N ARG A 199 40.17 -23.49 -0.03
CA ARG A 199 40.47 -23.39 -1.46
C ARG A 199 39.25 -22.91 -2.24
N VAL A 200 39.43 -21.89 -3.07
CA VAL A 200 38.42 -21.39 -4.00
C VAL A 200 38.22 -22.42 -5.11
N LEU A 201 37.00 -22.94 -5.24
CA LEU A 201 36.65 -23.91 -6.29
C LEU A 201 36.21 -23.17 -7.56
N VAL A 202 35.04 -22.52 -7.54
CA VAL A 202 34.47 -21.79 -8.69
C VAL A 202 33.57 -20.65 -8.19
N PRO A 203 33.54 -19.48 -8.87
CA PRO A 203 32.51 -18.48 -8.65
C PRO A 203 31.14 -18.99 -9.13
N TYR A 204 30.18 -19.12 -8.20
CA TYR A 204 28.80 -19.48 -8.49
C TYR A 204 28.00 -18.21 -8.80
N ILE A 205 27.56 -18.06 -10.05
CA ILE A 205 26.61 -17.01 -10.46
C ILE A 205 25.22 -17.49 -10.12
N VAL A 206 24.43 -16.57 -9.61
CA VAL A 206 23.24 -16.91 -8.86
C VAL A 206 22.04 -16.44 -9.62
N GLY A 207 21.02 -17.29 -9.64
CA GLY A 207 19.76 -16.97 -10.29
C GLY A 207 18.95 -15.97 -9.47
N ASP A 208 18.09 -15.23 -10.14
CA ASP A 208 17.17 -14.28 -9.48
C ASP A 208 16.10 -14.99 -8.62
N ASN A 209 16.05 -16.33 -8.62
CA ASN A 209 15.03 -17.13 -7.94
C ASN A 209 15.64 -17.97 -6.80
N ILE A 210 14.96 -18.02 -5.65
CA ILE A 210 15.29 -18.89 -4.51
C ILE A 210 15.46 -20.35 -4.93
N ILE A 211 14.65 -20.85 -5.87
CA ILE A 211 14.73 -22.23 -6.36
C ILE A 211 16.06 -22.46 -7.09
N ASP A 212 16.54 -21.47 -7.82
CA ASP A 212 17.81 -21.57 -8.53
C ASP A 212 18.98 -21.62 -7.53
N ASN A 213 18.82 -21.03 -6.36
CA ASN A 213 19.87 -20.94 -5.37
C ASN A 213 19.78 -22.02 -4.29
N TYR A 214 18.59 -22.63 -4.10
CA TYR A 214 18.24 -23.49 -2.98
C TYR A 214 19.23 -24.64 -2.74
N GLU A 215 19.55 -25.41 -3.78
CA GLU A 215 20.49 -26.54 -3.67
C GLU A 215 21.89 -26.06 -3.26
N PHE A 216 22.34 -24.92 -3.78
CA PHE A 216 23.62 -24.32 -3.40
C PHE A 216 23.59 -23.79 -1.96
N SER A 217 22.47 -23.18 -1.53
CA SER A 217 22.24 -22.74 -0.15
C SER A 217 22.33 -23.90 0.83
N LEU A 218 21.68 -25.03 0.52
CA LEU A 218 21.69 -26.23 1.35
C LEU A 218 23.11 -26.77 1.47
N LEU A 219 23.85 -26.86 0.35
CA LEU A 219 25.23 -27.34 0.40
C LEU A 219 26.14 -26.45 1.25
N ILE A 220 25.99 -25.14 1.16
CA ILE A 220 26.76 -24.21 2.00
C ILE A 220 26.35 -24.30 3.47
N ASN A 221 25.06 -24.20 3.77
CA ASN A 221 24.57 -24.10 5.15
C ASN A 221 24.82 -25.37 5.94
N PHE A 222 24.72 -26.54 5.31
CA PHE A 222 24.97 -27.82 5.97
C PHE A 222 26.43 -28.28 5.86
N SER A 223 27.32 -27.48 5.28
CA SER A 223 28.69 -27.89 4.97
C SER A 223 28.75 -29.22 4.19
N LEU A 224 27.69 -29.56 3.44
CA LEU A 224 27.55 -30.81 2.68
C LEU A 224 28.28 -30.78 1.33
N LEU A 225 29.27 -29.89 1.21
CA LEU A 225 30.12 -29.72 0.04
C LEU A 225 31.03 -30.94 -0.14
N SER A 226 30.44 -32.10 -0.46
CA SER A 226 31.22 -33.17 -1.06
C SER A 226 31.71 -32.65 -2.41
N PRO A 227 32.99 -32.87 -2.77
CA PRO A 227 33.56 -32.51 -4.07
C PRO A 227 32.64 -32.88 -5.25
N ARG A 228 31.97 -34.03 -5.16
CA ARG A 228 31.03 -34.53 -6.19
C ARG A 228 29.75 -33.71 -6.31
N ASN A 229 29.15 -33.29 -5.20
CA ASN A 229 27.90 -32.51 -5.22
C ASN A 229 28.14 -31.11 -5.79
N VAL A 230 29.28 -30.52 -5.46
CA VAL A 230 29.71 -29.22 -6.00
C VAL A 230 29.93 -29.32 -7.52
N LEU A 231 30.65 -30.35 -7.98
CA LEU A 231 30.87 -30.58 -9.41
C LEU A 231 29.58 -30.82 -10.18
N ARG A 232 28.61 -31.55 -9.60
CA ARG A 232 27.30 -31.80 -10.22
C ARG A 232 26.52 -30.51 -10.44
N LEU A 233 26.41 -29.68 -9.40
CA LEU A 233 25.73 -28.39 -9.45
C LEU A 233 26.40 -27.40 -10.41
N LEU A 234 27.73 -27.36 -10.40
CA LEU A 234 28.49 -26.51 -11.32
C LEU A 234 28.31 -26.95 -12.77
N LYS A 235 28.27 -28.26 -13.03
CA LYS A 235 28.07 -28.81 -14.38
C LYS A 235 26.67 -28.51 -14.94
N GLU A 236 25.64 -28.56 -14.09
CA GLU A 236 24.25 -28.32 -14.53
C GLU A 236 23.95 -26.84 -14.77
N LYS A 237 24.58 -25.91 -14.03
CA LYS A 237 24.21 -24.48 -14.07
C LYS A 237 25.18 -23.56 -14.81
N ASN A 238 26.47 -23.87 -14.87
CA ASN A 238 27.45 -23.05 -15.60
C ASN A 238 27.64 -23.57 -17.03
N LYS A 239 26.94 -22.96 -18.00
CA LYS A 239 27.37 -22.97 -19.41
C LYS A 239 28.57 -22.02 -19.59
N PHE A 240 29.74 -22.35 -19.05
CA PHE A 240 30.98 -21.61 -19.34
C PHE A 240 32.00 -22.46 -20.10
N HIS A 241 32.60 -21.86 -21.12
CA HIS A 241 33.57 -22.43 -22.05
C HIS A 241 35.03 -22.03 -21.71
N SER A 242 35.35 -21.53 -20.51
CA SER A 242 36.64 -20.85 -20.30
C SER A 242 37.28 -20.92 -18.90
N VAL A 243 36.88 -21.82 -18.00
CA VAL A 243 37.58 -21.98 -16.71
C VAL A 243 37.93 -23.44 -16.49
N GLY A 244 39.18 -23.78 -16.82
CA GLY A 244 39.83 -25.06 -16.48
C GLY A 244 39.20 -26.30 -17.12
N THR A 245 40.02 -27.27 -17.49
CA THR A 245 39.50 -28.61 -17.78
C THR A 245 38.92 -29.22 -16.50
N VAL A 246 38.00 -30.18 -16.63
CA VAL A 246 37.48 -30.94 -15.47
C VAL A 246 38.63 -31.54 -14.64
N ASP A 247 39.77 -31.79 -15.27
CA ASP A 247 40.99 -32.29 -14.64
C ASP A 247 41.63 -31.27 -13.66
N ASP A 248 41.57 -29.97 -13.93
CA ASP A 248 42.07 -28.93 -13.02
C ASP A 248 41.24 -28.89 -11.72
N LEU A 249 39.92 -29.07 -11.84
CA LEU A 249 39.00 -29.18 -10.71
C LEU A 249 39.20 -30.48 -9.92
N ILE A 250 39.49 -31.59 -10.61
CA ILE A 250 39.82 -32.87 -9.96
C ILE A 250 41.14 -32.76 -9.17
N GLN A 251 42.13 -32.05 -9.71
CA GLN A 251 43.43 -31.86 -9.07
C GLN A 251 43.33 -31.02 -7.79
N VAL A 252 42.46 -30.00 -7.76
CA VAL A 252 42.18 -29.18 -6.55
C VAL A 252 41.43 -29.98 -5.46
N LEU A 253 40.64 -30.99 -5.86
CA LEU A 253 39.76 -31.76 -4.98
C LEU A 253 40.39 -33.07 -4.46
N GLN A 254 41.60 -33.44 -4.90
CA GLN A 254 42.35 -34.52 -4.26
C GLN A 254 42.81 -34.06 -2.86
N PRO A 255 42.59 -34.87 -1.80
CA PRO A 255 43.13 -34.55 -0.49
C PRO A 255 44.66 -34.64 -0.56
N ASP A 256 45.36 -33.61 -0.09
CA ASP A 256 46.77 -33.73 0.27
C ASP A 256 46.86 -34.78 1.38
N VAL A 257 47.23 -36.00 1.00
CA VAL A 257 47.63 -37.07 1.92
C VAL A 257 49.04 -36.71 2.35
N GLU A 258 49.17 -35.75 3.28
CA GLU A 258 50.34 -35.51 4.12
C GLU A 258 50.14 -34.19 4.87
N THR A 259 49.54 -34.26 6.06
CA THR A 259 49.88 -33.44 7.24
C THR A 259 48.89 -33.79 8.36
N GLY A 260 49.40 -34.50 9.37
CA GLY A 260 48.65 -34.79 10.58
C GLY A 260 48.35 -33.50 11.34
N PHE A 261 47.09 -33.28 11.69
CA PHE A 261 46.67 -32.20 12.57
C PHE A 261 46.37 -32.77 13.97
N ASP A 262 47.11 -32.25 14.93
CA ASP A 262 47.11 -32.59 16.35
C ASP A 262 45.97 -31.83 17.05
N THR A 263 45.00 -32.57 17.61
CA THR A 263 43.87 -32.03 18.35
C THR A 263 44.21 -31.95 19.84
N ALA A 264 45.00 -30.95 20.23
CA ALA A 264 45.25 -30.63 21.64
C ALA A 264 45.67 -29.16 21.82
N LYS A 265 44.71 -28.23 21.71
CA LYS A 265 44.77 -26.89 22.32
C LYS A 265 43.48 -26.10 22.04
N LEU A 266 42.46 -26.30 22.87
CA LEU A 266 41.37 -25.35 23.01
C LEU A 266 40.67 -25.54 24.37
N ASP A 267 41.42 -25.34 25.45
CA ASP A 267 40.90 -25.18 26.81
C ASP A 267 41.84 -24.22 27.57
N GLU A 268 41.80 -22.94 27.21
CA GLU A 268 42.27 -21.84 28.05
C GLU A 268 41.86 -20.52 27.39
N LEU A 269 40.80 -19.88 27.91
CA LEU A 269 40.57 -18.42 27.94
C LEU A 269 39.08 -18.10 28.15
N THR A 270 38.57 -18.41 29.34
CA THR A 270 37.46 -17.66 29.94
C THR A 270 37.68 -17.60 31.43
N ASN A 271 38.33 -16.53 31.88
CA ASN A 271 38.23 -15.98 33.23
C ASN A 271 38.98 -14.64 33.24
N ASP A 272 38.26 -13.53 33.08
CA ASP A 272 38.65 -12.31 33.78
C ASP A 272 37.42 -11.45 34.10
N GLU A 273 37.27 -11.18 35.38
CA GLU A 273 36.29 -10.30 35.98
C GLU A 273 36.64 -8.84 35.68
N ARG A 274 35.62 -7.97 35.54
CA ARG A 274 35.62 -6.58 36.07
C ARG A 274 34.34 -5.82 35.70
N PHE A 275 33.45 -5.63 36.67
CA PHE A 275 33.19 -4.34 37.35
C PHE A 275 31.86 -4.38 38.11
N ARG A 276 31.94 -4.10 39.42
CA ARG A 276 30.81 -3.80 40.30
C ARG A 276 30.67 -2.28 40.50
N THR A 277 29.40 -1.90 40.71
CA THR A 277 28.87 -0.80 41.54
C THR A 277 29.12 0.66 41.18
N ALA A 278 28.02 1.37 40.94
CA ALA A 278 27.87 2.78 41.30
C ALA A 278 26.53 2.99 42.02
N ASN A 279 26.61 3.28 43.32
CA ASN A 279 25.52 3.88 44.10
C ASN A 279 25.27 5.30 43.61
N ARG A 280 24.00 5.71 43.43
CA ARG A 280 23.64 7.11 43.16
C ARG A 280 22.72 7.66 44.25
N THR A 281 23.25 8.66 44.92
CA THR A 281 22.64 9.53 45.92
C THR A 281 21.44 10.28 45.31
N LYS A 282 20.29 10.29 46.00
CA LYS A 282 19.11 11.07 45.62
C LYS A 282 19.41 12.57 45.74
N GLN A 283 19.61 13.25 44.61
CA GLN A 283 19.48 14.70 44.53
C GLN A 283 18.04 15.04 44.14
N GLN A 284 17.44 16.01 44.84
CA GLN A 284 16.13 16.55 44.53
C GLN A 284 16.15 17.14 43.12
N GLN A 285 15.34 16.58 42.22
CA GLN A 285 15.19 17.08 40.86
C GLN A 285 14.51 18.46 40.87
N PRO A 286 14.97 19.40 40.05
CA PRO A 286 14.25 20.64 39.80
C PRO A 286 12.87 20.30 39.22
N VAL A 287 11.85 21.05 39.65
CA VAL A 287 10.49 20.97 39.12
C VAL A 287 10.57 21.11 37.60
N GLN A 288 10.31 20.01 36.88
CA GLN A 288 10.36 20.01 35.42
C GLN A 288 9.12 20.70 34.86
N GLU A 289 9.35 21.56 33.86
CA GLU A 289 8.30 22.22 33.10
C GLU A 289 7.49 21.18 32.32
N TYR A 290 6.16 21.35 32.29
CA TYR A 290 5.25 20.42 31.62
C TYR A 290 5.65 20.19 30.16
N VAL A 291 5.84 18.93 29.77
CA VAL A 291 6.10 18.52 28.40
C VAL A 291 4.81 17.97 27.79
N GLN A 292 4.40 18.54 26.64
CA GLN A 292 3.22 18.08 25.92
C GLN A 292 3.38 16.61 25.50
N ILE A 293 2.35 15.78 25.75
CA ILE A 293 2.37 14.38 25.33
C ILE A 293 2.49 14.32 23.80
N PRO A 294 3.48 13.59 23.26
CA PRO A 294 3.56 13.42 21.83
C PRO A 294 2.36 12.64 21.27
N GLU A 295 1.71 13.20 20.25
CA GLU A 295 0.49 12.66 19.60
C GLU A 295 0.66 11.21 19.13
N PHE A 296 1.89 10.86 18.76
CA PHE A 296 2.23 9.54 18.23
C PHE A 296 2.06 8.38 19.23
N LEU A 297 2.08 8.68 20.54
CA LEU A 297 1.85 7.66 21.57
C LEU A 297 0.39 7.21 21.56
N LYS A 298 -0.49 8.02 20.97
CA LYS A 298 -1.93 7.78 20.87
C LYS A 298 -2.52 7.32 22.19
N ILE A 299 -2.09 7.94 23.28
CA ILE A 299 -2.50 7.53 24.61
C ILE A 299 -4.02 7.70 24.81
N HIS A 300 -4.63 8.60 24.05
CA HIS A 300 -6.07 8.79 23.97
C HIS A 300 -6.81 7.54 23.46
N ASP A 301 -6.20 6.69 22.62
CA ASP A 301 -6.80 5.43 22.15
C ASP A 301 -6.97 4.41 23.28
N PHE A 302 -6.29 4.62 24.42
CA PHE A 302 -6.30 3.76 25.61
C PHE A 302 -7.00 4.41 26.81
N ALA A 303 -7.82 5.43 26.59
CA ALA A 303 -8.46 6.17 27.67
C ALA A 303 -9.40 5.28 28.51
N GLU A 304 -10.07 4.31 27.90
CA GLU A 304 -10.91 3.33 28.62
C GLU A 304 -10.09 2.40 29.49
N GLU A 305 -8.96 1.90 28.99
CA GLU A 305 -8.02 1.07 29.75
C GLU A 305 -7.38 1.84 30.89
N LEU A 306 -7.02 3.12 30.68
CA LEU A 306 -6.52 4.01 31.72
C LEU A 306 -7.57 4.26 32.81
N ALA A 307 -8.81 4.54 32.42
CA ALA A 307 -9.92 4.71 33.35
C ALA A 307 -10.19 3.41 34.13
N PHE A 308 -10.07 2.25 33.49
CA PHE A 308 -10.17 0.96 34.16
C PHE A 308 -9.03 0.72 35.15
N LEU A 309 -7.78 0.99 34.76
CA LEU A 309 -6.60 0.86 35.61
C LEU A 309 -6.75 1.74 36.86
N ARG A 310 -7.14 3.01 36.68
CA ARG A 310 -7.41 3.96 37.77
C ARG A 310 -8.52 3.46 38.70
N ASN A 311 -9.69 3.11 38.15
CA ASN A 311 -10.89 2.86 38.95
C ASN A 311 -10.97 1.45 39.56
N LYS A 312 -10.42 0.44 38.88
CA LYS A 312 -10.61 -0.97 39.26
C LYS A 312 -9.36 -1.60 39.85
N VAL A 313 -8.20 -1.32 39.28
CA VAL A 313 -6.93 -1.95 39.69
C VAL A 313 -6.29 -1.14 40.83
N ILE A 314 -6.03 0.14 40.60
CA ILE A 314 -5.29 1.01 41.53
C ILE A 314 -6.21 1.63 42.59
N LYS A 315 -7.45 1.96 42.21
CA LYS A 315 -8.49 2.57 43.08
C LYS A 315 -8.07 3.91 43.70
N LYS A 316 -7.18 4.63 43.03
CA LYS A 316 -6.69 5.97 43.40
C LYS A 316 -6.39 6.74 42.12
N ASP A 317 -6.41 8.05 42.20
CA ASP A 317 -6.00 8.94 41.11
C ASP A 317 -4.50 8.75 40.82
N PHE A 318 -4.07 8.97 39.58
CA PHE A 318 -2.67 8.77 39.22
C PHE A 318 -1.78 9.85 39.84
N GLN A 319 -2.33 11.05 40.06
CA GLN A 319 -1.70 12.10 40.85
C GLN A 319 -1.28 11.59 42.24
N GLY A 320 0.04 11.55 42.48
CA GLY A 320 0.63 11.10 43.74
C GLY A 320 1.07 9.63 43.78
N ILE A 321 0.86 8.88 42.71
CA ILE A 321 1.41 7.52 42.53
C ILE A 321 2.66 7.61 41.68
N SER A 322 3.70 6.85 42.03
CA SER A 322 4.92 6.82 41.22
C SER A 322 4.70 6.10 39.88
N SER A 323 5.39 6.54 38.84
CA SER A 323 5.33 5.92 37.50
C SER A 323 5.58 4.41 37.53
N ASN A 324 6.56 3.97 38.34
CA ASN A 324 6.90 2.56 38.52
C ASN A 324 5.77 1.78 39.19
N GLU A 325 5.15 2.32 40.23
CA GLU A 325 4.04 1.67 40.93
C GLU A 325 2.81 1.48 40.00
N ILE A 326 2.54 2.43 39.10
CA ILE A 326 1.50 2.27 38.07
C ILE A 326 1.84 1.12 37.11
N ILE A 327 3.09 1.04 36.64
CA ILE A 327 3.55 -0.02 35.73
C ILE A 327 3.49 -1.38 36.44
N ASP A 328 3.90 -1.46 37.70
CA ASP A 328 3.92 -2.69 38.48
C ASP A 328 2.51 -3.20 38.76
N HIS A 329 1.57 -2.31 39.11
CA HIS A 329 0.16 -2.68 39.25
C HIS A 329 -0.44 -3.19 37.93
N LEU A 330 -0.11 -2.54 36.80
CA LEU A 330 -0.58 -2.97 35.49
C LEU A 330 0.00 -4.34 35.08
N LYS A 331 1.31 -4.56 35.31
CA LYS A 331 1.96 -5.85 35.03
C LYS A 331 1.43 -6.96 35.92
N SER A 332 1.30 -6.72 37.23
CA SER A 332 0.70 -7.69 38.15
C SER A 332 -0.74 -8.06 37.77
N TYR A 333 -1.51 -7.09 37.26
CA TYR A 333 -2.84 -7.36 36.74
C TYR A 333 -2.80 -8.17 35.43
N LEU A 334 -1.89 -7.84 34.51
CA LEU A 334 -1.67 -8.60 33.28
C LEU A 334 -1.31 -10.07 33.56
N ASP A 335 -0.44 -10.31 34.54
CA ASP A 335 -0.04 -11.67 34.95
C ASP A 335 -1.20 -12.49 35.54
N SER A 336 -2.24 -11.82 36.04
CA SER A 336 -3.46 -12.46 36.55
C SER A 336 -4.51 -12.76 35.47
N LEU A 337 -4.34 -12.23 34.25
CA LEU A 337 -5.27 -12.44 33.15
C LEU A 337 -4.92 -13.70 32.37
N ASP A 338 -5.95 -14.43 31.92
CA ASP A 338 -5.77 -15.54 31.00
C ASP A 338 -5.30 -15.04 29.61
N VAL A 339 -4.35 -15.75 29.01
CA VAL A 339 -3.61 -15.38 27.78
C VAL A 339 -4.55 -15.22 26.58
N ALA A 340 -5.73 -15.83 26.61
CA ALA A 340 -6.74 -15.74 25.55
C ALA A 340 -7.59 -14.45 25.57
N ASN A 341 -7.39 -13.56 26.56
CA ASN A 341 -8.24 -12.37 26.70
C ASN A 341 -7.81 -11.26 25.73
N ALA A 342 -8.66 -10.87 24.79
CA ALA A 342 -8.42 -9.75 23.87
C ALA A 342 -8.09 -8.42 24.58
N ARG A 343 -8.49 -8.28 25.85
CA ARG A 343 -8.14 -7.14 26.70
C ARG A 343 -6.68 -7.15 27.15
N ALA A 344 -6.08 -8.33 27.34
CA ALA A 344 -4.68 -8.48 27.74
C ALA A 344 -3.76 -7.85 26.68
N ASP A 345 -4.03 -8.06 25.39
CA ASP A 345 -3.28 -7.43 24.29
C ASP A 345 -3.31 -5.89 24.34
N ARG A 346 -4.49 -5.30 24.61
CA ARG A 346 -4.60 -3.83 24.72
C ARG A 346 -3.87 -3.31 25.96
N LEU A 347 -3.96 -4.00 27.10
CA LEU A 347 -3.28 -3.63 28.34
C LEU A 347 -1.75 -3.78 28.25
N THR A 348 -1.25 -4.79 27.53
CA THR A 348 0.19 -4.96 27.25
C THR A 348 0.72 -3.81 26.39
N LYS A 349 -0.05 -3.41 25.36
CA LYS A 349 0.29 -2.23 24.55
C LYS A 349 0.28 -0.96 25.41
N LEU A 350 -0.71 -0.80 26.29
CA LEU A 350 -0.77 0.32 27.23
C LEU A 350 0.47 0.36 28.14
N ALA A 351 0.89 -0.77 28.70
CA ALA A 351 2.08 -0.84 29.57
C ALA A 351 3.34 -0.33 28.87
N ASN A 352 3.53 -0.72 27.62
CA ASN A 352 4.67 -0.26 26.80
C ASN A 352 4.59 1.25 26.52
N ARG A 353 3.40 1.77 26.23
CA ARG A 353 3.18 3.21 25.99
C ARG A 353 3.35 4.05 27.25
N LEU A 354 2.87 3.57 28.40
CA LEU A 354 3.07 4.23 29.70
C LEU A 354 4.54 4.33 30.06
N THR A 355 5.30 3.25 29.82
CA THR A 355 6.76 3.26 30.02
C THR A 355 7.42 4.37 29.18
N GLN A 356 7.00 4.55 27.92
CA GLN A 356 7.51 5.63 27.06
C GLN A 356 7.09 7.02 27.54
N ILE A 357 5.82 7.21 27.93
CA ILE A 357 5.32 8.49 28.45
C ILE A 357 6.08 8.92 29.68
N PHE A 358 6.29 8.02 30.64
CA PHE A 358 6.97 8.38 31.89
C PHE A 358 8.44 8.73 31.66
N VAL A 359 9.11 8.12 30.68
CA VAL A 359 10.47 8.54 30.29
C VAL A 359 10.47 9.95 29.69
N ILE A 360 9.48 10.29 28.86
CA ILE A 360 9.40 11.59 28.16
C ILE A 360 8.99 12.72 29.12
N ASN A 361 8.03 12.47 30.00
CA ASN A 361 7.45 13.48 30.90
C ASN A 361 8.12 13.52 32.29
N GLY A 362 9.34 12.99 32.42
CA GLY A 362 10.07 13.08 33.69
C GLY A 362 9.43 12.31 34.85
N ASN A 363 8.68 11.25 34.55
CA ASN A 363 7.86 10.47 35.48
C ASN A 363 6.62 11.19 36.05
N ASP A 364 6.18 12.29 35.44
CA ASP A 364 4.92 12.92 35.81
C ASP A 364 3.72 12.03 35.43
N THR A 365 2.90 11.71 36.42
CA THR A 365 1.72 10.83 36.29
C THR A 365 0.40 11.60 36.20
N GLU A 366 0.39 12.90 36.53
CA GLU A 366 -0.81 13.75 36.49
C GLU A 366 -1.38 13.86 35.06
N VAL A 367 -0.49 13.76 34.09
CA VAL A 367 -0.83 13.79 32.67
C VAL A 367 -1.85 12.72 32.27
N LEU A 368 -1.85 11.55 32.93
CA LEU A 368 -2.78 10.47 32.64
C LEU A 368 -4.20 10.80 33.10
N ASP A 369 -4.35 11.50 34.22
CA ASP A 369 -5.64 11.97 34.70
C ASP A 369 -6.25 13.04 33.78
N ALA A 370 -5.40 13.88 33.19
CA ALA A 370 -5.82 14.85 32.18
C ALA A 370 -6.32 14.18 30.89
N VAL A 371 -5.66 13.10 30.44
CA VAL A 371 -6.10 12.30 29.28
C VAL A 371 -7.47 11.67 29.54
N ILE A 372 -7.66 11.03 30.71
CA ILE A 372 -8.97 10.44 31.08
C ILE A 372 -10.06 11.51 31.10
N ARG A 373 -9.80 12.65 31.73
CA ARG A 373 -10.78 13.75 31.85
C ARG A 373 -11.16 14.29 30.47
N SER A 374 -10.17 14.50 29.60
CA SER A 374 -10.41 14.98 28.24
C SER A 374 -11.29 13.99 27.47
N HIS A 375 -10.97 12.69 27.53
CA HIS A 375 -11.76 11.65 26.85
C HIS A 375 -13.21 11.59 27.37
N GLN A 376 -13.44 11.72 28.68
CA GLN A 376 -14.79 11.76 29.25
C GLN A 376 -15.60 12.97 28.78
N VAL A 377 -14.96 14.14 28.65
CA VAL A 377 -15.61 15.35 28.11
C VAL A 377 -15.98 15.16 26.65
N PHE A 378 -15.08 14.61 25.83
CA PHE A 378 -15.36 14.31 24.43
C PHE A 378 -16.49 13.29 24.28
N HIS A 379 -16.47 12.19 25.03
CA HIS A 379 -17.53 11.19 24.97
C HIS A 379 -18.88 11.75 25.43
N ALA A 380 -18.92 12.61 26.44
CA ALA A 380 -20.14 13.30 26.85
C ALA A 380 -20.66 14.28 25.79
N PHE A 381 -19.74 14.91 25.05
CA PHE A 381 -20.07 15.78 23.92
C PHE A 381 -20.60 14.99 22.72
N GLU A 382 -19.96 13.90 22.34
CA GLU A 382 -20.42 13.00 21.27
C GLU A 382 -21.79 12.39 21.60
N ALA A 383 -22.01 11.99 22.85
CA ALA A 383 -23.33 11.51 23.30
C ALA A 383 -24.42 12.59 23.16
N LYS A 384 -24.09 13.87 23.37
CA LYS A 384 -25.02 14.99 23.12
C LYS A 384 -25.28 15.15 21.63
N LEU A 385 -24.25 15.11 20.79
CA LEU A 385 -24.40 15.17 19.33
C LEU A 385 -25.25 14.03 18.80
N GLN A 386 -25.04 12.80 19.26
CA GLN A 386 -25.87 11.65 18.88
C GLN A 386 -27.31 11.81 19.36
N LYS A 387 -27.55 12.39 20.55
CA LYS A 387 -28.90 12.69 21.04
C LYS A 387 -29.60 13.77 20.21
N ASP A 388 -28.86 14.74 19.71
CA ASP A 388 -29.40 15.80 18.86
C ASP A 388 -29.57 15.32 17.41
N GLN A 389 -28.68 14.45 16.92
CA GLN A 389 -28.86 13.74 15.64
C GLN A 389 -30.06 12.79 15.67
N THR A 390 -30.27 12.04 16.74
CA THR A 390 -31.46 11.16 16.85
C THR A 390 -32.75 11.97 16.89
N LYS A 391 -32.78 13.11 17.58
CA LYS A 391 -33.91 14.06 17.50
C LYS A 391 -34.14 14.63 16.10
N LEU A 392 -33.09 14.79 15.30
CA LEU A 392 -33.20 15.22 13.90
C LEU A 392 -33.59 14.06 12.98
N LEU A 393 -33.15 12.82 13.27
CA LEU A 393 -33.45 11.63 12.48
C LEU A 393 -34.90 11.12 12.67
N ASP A 394 -35.56 11.48 13.78
CA ASP A 394 -37.02 11.33 13.91
C ASP A 394 -37.80 12.15 12.85
N SER A 395 -37.13 13.04 12.11
CA SER A 395 -37.70 13.76 10.97
C SER A 395 -37.43 13.10 9.61
N ASN A 396 -37.55 11.76 9.50
CA ASN A 396 -37.77 11.02 8.25
C ASN A 396 -36.89 11.42 7.03
N SER A 397 -35.67 11.91 7.27
CA SER A 397 -34.81 12.46 6.23
C SER A 397 -33.99 11.34 5.58
N TYR A 398 -34.23 11.13 4.29
CA TYR A 398 -33.51 10.18 3.44
C TYR A 398 -31.99 10.35 3.55
N ILE A 399 -31.27 9.27 3.87
CA ILE A 399 -29.80 9.22 3.84
C ILE A 399 -29.39 8.73 2.44
N GLU A 400 -28.52 9.50 1.76
CA GLU A 400 -28.04 9.15 0.42
C GLU A 400 -27.25 7.82 0.42
N LEU A 401 -27.49 7.01 -0.61
CA LEU A 401 -26.83 5.72 -0.81
C LEU A 401 -25.31 5.91 -1.03
N PRO A 402 -24.45 5.14 -0.33
CA PRO A 402 -23.01 5.18 -0.59
C PRO A 402 -22.67 4.82 -2.05
N GLU A 403 -21.89 5.64 -2.77
CA GLU A 403 -21.54 5.41 -4.20
C GLU A 403 -20.83 4.07 -4.47
N ASN A 404 -20.18 3.51 -3.45
CA ASN A 404 -19.52 2.21 -3.52
C ASN A 404 -20.48 1.01 -3.42
N CYS A 405 -21.79 1.25 -3.30
CA CYS A 405 -22.83 0.23 -3.25
C CYS A 405 -23.72 0.32 -4.51
N PRO A 406 -23.35 -0.33 -5.64
CA PRO A 406 -24.08 -0.23 -6.90
C PRO A 406 -25.39 -1.03 -6.86
N MET A 407 -26.36 -0.58 -6.05
CA MET A 407 -27.64 -1.26 -5.86
C MET A 407 -28.49 -1.31 -7.13
N ASP A 408 -28.31 -0.34 -8.02
CA ASP A 408 -29.00 -0.28 -9.32
C ASP A 408 -28.73 -1.51 -10.18
N THR A 409 -27.56 -2.15 -10.04
CA THR A 409 -27.22 -3.35 -10.81
C THR A 409 -27.94 -4.61 -10.34
N PHE A 410 -28.56 -4.57 -9.16
CA PHE A 410 -29.27 -5.70 -8.55
C PHE A 410 -30.78 -5.48 -8.47
N ALA A 411 -31.33 -4.54 -9.23
CA ALA A 411 -32.75 -4.18 -9.14
C ALA A 411 -33.70 -5.33 -9.51
N GLN A 412 -33.26 -6.29 -10.35
CA GLN A 412 -34.09 -7.46 -10.70
C GLN A 412 -34.12 -8.47 -9.56
N GLU A 413 -32.97 -8.74 -8.96
CA GLU A 413 -32.76 -9.64 -7.84
C GLU A 413 -33.49 -9.11 -6.60
N LEU A 414 -33.41 -7.80 -6.33
CA LEU A 414 -34.17 -7.15 -5.26
C LEU A 414 -35.69 -7.34 -5.42
N ARG A 415 -36.22 -7.26 -6.65
CA ARG A 415 -37.65 -7.54 -6.91
C ARG A 415 -38.01 -9.02 -6.70
N GLU A 416 -37.08 -9.94 -6.99
CA GLU A 416 -37.30 -11.36 -6.70
C GLU A 416 -37.31 -11.63 -5.20
N VAL A 417 -36.39 -11.01 -4.45
CA VAL A 417 -36.36 -11.06 -2.97
C VAL A 417 -37.66 -10.48 -2.41
N GLN A 418 -38.09 -9.31 -2.86
CA GLN A 418 -39.36 -8.68 -2.43
C GLN A 418 -40.56 -9.59 -2.71
N ARG A 419 -40.58 -10.25 -3.88
CA ARG A 419 -41.65 -11.19 -4.25
C ARG A 419 -41.67 -12.45 -3.38
N LYS A 420 -40.50 -13.01 -3.05
CA LYS A 420 -40.41 -14.17 -2.14
C LYS A 420 -40.76 -13.80 -0.70
N LEU A 421 -40.42 -12.58 -0.29
CA LEU A 421 -40.71 -12.05 1.05
C LEU A 421 -42.22 -11.79 1.23
N GLY A 422 -42.93 -11.40 0.15
CA GLY A 422 -44.37 -11.14 0.18
C GLY A 422 -44.76 -9.82 0.83
N LEU A 423 -43.79 -8.98 1.20
CA LEU A 423 -43.97 -7.69 1.88
C LEU A 423 -43.10 -6.62 1.21
N CYS A 424 -43.42 -5.33 1.43
CA CYS A 424 -42.52 -4.24 1.05
C CYS A 424 -41.27 -4.25 1.95
N PHE A 425 -40.13 -3.77 1.47
CA PHE A 425 -38.92 -3.81 2.30
C PHE A 425 -39.06 -2.95 3.55
N SER A 426 -39.77 -1.83 3.47
CA SER A 426 -40.11 -0.96 4.60
C SER A 426 -40.82 -1.65 5.77
N GLU A 427 -41.49 -2.79 5.51
CA GLU A 427 -42.21 -3.56 6.52
C GLU A 427 -41.41 -4.77 7.04
N ALA A 428 -40.31 -5.11 6.37
CA ALA A 428 -39.47 -6.24 6.71
C ALA A 428 -38.24 -5.83 7.50
N THR A 429 -37.78 -6.73 8.36
CA THR A 429 -36.54 -6.56 9.12
C THR A 429 -35.31 -6.91 8.26
N PRO A 430 -34.14 -6.32 8.55
CA PRO A 430 -32.87 -6.67 7.91
C PRO A 430 -32.57 -8.17 7.90
N GLU A 431 -32.92 -8.86 9.00
CA GLU A 431 -32.70 -10.28 9.21
C GLU A 431 -33.57 -11.12 8.27
N GLU A 432 -34.86 -10.79 8.13
CA GLU A 432 -35.79 -11.48 7.23
C GLU A 432 -35.36 -11.35 5.77
N ILE A 433 -34.88 -10.18 5.36
CA ILE A 433 -34.37 -9.92 4.00
C ILE A 433 -33.12 -10.77 3.75
N THR A 434 -32.18 -10.77 4.70
CA THR A 434 -30.93 -11.53 4.59
C THR A 434 -31.19 -13.04 4.54
N LEU A 435 -32.11 -13.54 5.37
CA LEU A 435 -32.53 -14.94 5.39
C LEU A 435 -33.20 -15.34 4.06
N THR A 436 -34.06 -14.47 3.51
CA THR A 436 -34.72 -14.70 2.23
C THR A 436 -33.71 -14.83 1.09
N ILE A 437 -32.66 -13.99 1.08
CA ILE A 437 -31.58 -14.09 0.10
C ILE A 437 -30.79 -15.39 0.27
N GLN A 438 -30.48 -15.79 1.50
CA GLN A 438 -29.81 -17.06 1.77
C GLN A 438 -30.62 -18.26 1.28
N ASN A 439 -31.94 -18.24 1.47
CA ASN A 439 -32.83 -19.29 0.95
C ASN A 439 -32.83 -19.32 -0.58
N ILE A 440 -32.84 -18.17 -1.26
CA ILE A 440 -32.71 -18.09 -2.73
C ILE A 440 -31.38 -18.69 -3.20
N VAL A 441 -30.28 -18.39 -2.51
CA VAL A 441 -28.95 -18.94 -2.82
C VAL A 441 -28.95 -20.47 -2.66
N GLY A 442 -29.56 -20.99 -1.59
CA GLY A 442 -29.65 -22.43 -1.33
C GLY A 442 -30.54 -23.19 -2.32
N GLU A 443 -31.58 -22.55 -2.85
CA GLU A 443 -32.50 -23.14 -3.85
C GLU A 443 -31.98 -23.01 -5.29
N SER A 444 -31.00 -22.16 -5.55
CA SER A 444 -30.50 -21.88 -6.90
C SER A 444 -29.66 -23.05 -7.44
N THR A 445 -30.11 -23.69 -8.52
CA THR A 445 -29.35 -24.73 -9.22
C THR A 445 -28.23 -24.18 -10.11
N ASP A 446 -28.34 -22.91 -10.54
CA ASP A 446 -27.29 -22.21 -11.30
C ASP A 446 -26.32 -21.48 -10.36
N LEU A 447 -25.07 -21.96 -10.34
CA LEU A 447 -23.96 -21.37 -9.58
C LEU A 447 -23.71 -19.90 -9.93
N LYS A 448 -23.98 -19.47 -11.18
CA LYS A 448 -23.81 -18.07 -11.58
C LYS A 448 -24.84 -17.18 -10.90
N GLN A 449 -26.09 -17.61 -10.87
CA GLN A 449 -27.18 -16.90 -10.22
C GLN A 449 -26.95 -16.82 -8.70
N ALA A 450 -26.55 -17.92 -8.07
CA ALA A 450 -26.16 -17.95 -6.66
C ALA A 450 -25.04 -16.93 -6.35
N GLY A 451 -24.04 -16.83 -7.22
CA GLY A 451 -22.95 -15.84 -7.10
C GLY A 451 -23.41 -14.38 -7.16
N VAL A 452 -24.48 -14.08 -7.91
CA VAL A 452 -25.08 -12.72 -7.96
C VAL A 452 -25.79 -12.41 -6.64
N TYR A 453 -26.57 -13.34 -6.11
CA TYR A 453 -27.27 -13.17 -4.82
C TYR A 453 -26.32 -13.04 -3.63
N LEU A 454 -25.18 -13.73 -3.63
CA LEU A 454 -24.15 -13.56 -2.60
C LEU A 454 -23.54 -12.14 -2.62
N LYS A 455 -23.32 -11.57 -3.81
CA LYS A 455 -22.86 -10.18 -3.94
C LYS A 455 -23.93 -9.19 -3.49
N LEU A 456 -25.20 -9.44 -3.84
CA LEU A 456 -26.32 -8.65 -3.36
C LEU A 456 -26.40 -8.66 -1.83
N MET A 457 -26.26 -9.83 -1.20
CA MET A 457 -26.27 -9.96 0.26
C MET A 457 -25.15 -9.14 0.92
N GLN A 458 -23.93 -9.16 0.36
CA GLN A 458 -22.82 -8.35 0.87
C GLN A 458 -23.11 -6.84 0.80
N ASN A 459 -23.67 -6.40 -0.33
CA ASN A 459 -24.04 -5.00 -0.53
C ASN A 459 -25.19 -4.56 0.38
N ILE A 460 -26.19 -5.41 0.59
CA ILE A 460 -27.32 -5.14 1.49
C ILE A 460 -26.84 -5.04 2.94
N ASN A 461 -25.95 -5.94 3.39
CA ASN A 461 -25.39 -5.87 4.74
C ASN A 461 -24.60 -4.58 4.96
N LEU A 462 -23.83 -4.15 3.96
CA LEU A 462 -23.11 -2.87 4.00
C LEU A 462 -24.11 -1.70 4.08
N LEU A 463 -25.18 -1.75 3.26
CA LEU A 463 -26.20 -0.72 3.24
C LEU A 463 -26.97 -0.62 4.58
N PHE A 464 -27.39 -1.75 5.15
CA PHE A 464 -28.06 -1.77 6.45
C PHE A 464 -27.17 -1.26 7.57
N LYS A 465 -25.87 -1.56 7.53
CA LYS A 465 -24.90 -1.00 8.46
C LYS A 465 -24.79 0.53 8.35
N HIS A 466 -24.88 1.06 7.12
CA HIS A 466 -24.84 2.51 6.87
C HIS A 466 -26.14 3.23 7.25
N ASN A 467 -27.29 2.58 7.06
CA ASN A 467 -28.61 3.16 7.29
C ASN A 467 -29.26 2.72 8.61
N ASN A 468 -28.47 2.36 9.62
CA ASN A 468 -28.97 1.94 10.94
C ASN A 468 -30.06 0.85 10.88
N GLY A 469 -29.98 -0.05 9.90
CA GLY A 469 -30.95 -1.12 9.69
C GLY A 469 -32.25 -0.69 8.99
N HIS A 470 -32.38 0.54 8.49
CA HIS A 470 -33.56 0.95 7.74
C HIS A 470 -33.62 0.26 6.37
N THR A 471 -34.69 -0.51 6.15
CA THR A 471 -34.90 -1.37 4.99
C THR A 471 -35.66 -0.67 3.85
N SER A 472 -36.40 0.40 4.15
CA SER A 472 -37.17 1.20 3.18
C SER A 472 -36.34 1.81 2.05
N VAL A 473 -35.02 1.96 2.25
CA VAL A 473 -34.08 2.41 1.22
C VAL A 473 -34.08 1.46 -0.01
N LEU A 474 -34.34 0.16 0.19
CA LEU A 474 -34.40 -0.81 -0.89
C LEU A 474 -35.64 -0.59 -1.79
N ASP A 475 -36.76 -0.14 -1.22
CA ASP A 475 -37.96 0.23 -1.99
C ASP A 475 -37.68 1.45 -2.88
N ALA A 476 -36.90 2.42 -2.38
CA ALA A 476 -36.46 3.57 -3.15
C ALA A 476 -35.56 3.17 -4.33
N VAL A 477 -34.67 2.20 -4.16
CA VAL A 477 -33.83 1.64 -5.25
C VAL A 477 -34.71 0.98 -6.31
N ILE A 478 -35.66 0.12 -5.92
CA ILE A 478 -36.58 -0.55 -6.85
C ILE A 478 -37.40 0.46 -7.66
N THR A 479 -37.90 1.49 -6.97
CA THR A 479 -38.70 2.57 -7.57
C THR A 479 -37.85 3.37 -8.55
N SER A 480 -36.63 3.74 -8.16
CA SER A 480 -35.68 4.49 -9.00
C SER A 480 -35.32 3.75 -10.29
N ASP A 481 -35.09 2.42 -10.24
CA ASP A 481 -34.85 1.62 -11.44
C ASP A 481 -36.04 1.65 -12.41
N SER A 482 -37.27 1.60 -11.88
CA SER A 482 -38.47 1.64 -12.72
C SER A 482 -38.63 2.99 -13.45
N VAL A 483 -38.38 4.09 -12.73
CA VAL A 483 -38.42 5.46 -13.29
C VAL A 483 -37.32 5.64 -14.34
N LEU A 484 -36.10 5.17 -14.05
CA LEU A 484 -34.97 5.23 -14.99
C LEU A 484 -35.22 4.43 -16.26
N LYS A 485 -35.83 3.24 -16.18
CA LYS A 485 -36.23 2.45 -17.34
C LYS A 485 -37.29 3.17 -18.18
N GLY A 486 -38.31 3.74 -17.55
CA GLY A 486 -39.32 4.56 -18.22
C GLY A 486 -38.71 5.76 -18.94
N PHE A 487 -37.77 6.45 -18.29
CA PHE A 487 -37.06 7.58 -18.89
C PHE A 487 -36.21 7.17 -20.09
N LYS A 488 -35.45 6.06 -19.98
CA LYS A 488 -34.66 5.51 -21.11
C LYS A 488 -35.54 5.11 -22.29
N GLN A 489 -36.70 4.52 -22.02
CA GLN A 489 -37.67 4.17 -23.07
C GLN A 489 -38.25 5.42 -23.74
N SER A 490 -38.60 6.45 -22.97
CA SER A 490 -39.05 7.75 -23.51
C SER A 490 -37.97 8.42 -24.37
N LEU A 491 -36.71 8.36 -23.95
CA LEU A 491 -35.58 8.87 -24.74
C LEU A 491 -35.40 8.09 -26.05
N ALA A 492 -35.51 6.76 -26.01
CA ALA A 492 -35.45 5.93 -27.22
C ALA A 492 -36.59 6.25 -28.19
N GLN A 493 -37.81 6.42 -27.68
CA GLN A 493 -38.98 6.83 -28.49
C GLN A 493 -38.79 8.22 -29.10
N LYS A 494 -38.30 9.21 -28.33
CA LYS A 494 -37.99 10.56 -28.84
C LYS A 494 -36.91 10.52 -29.93
N LYS A 495 -35.88 9.68 -29.76
CA LYS A 495 -34.82 9.50 -30.77
C LYS A 495 -35.38 8.88 -32.05
N ASN A 496 -36.22 7.86 -31.95
CA ASN A 496 -36.86 7.24 -33.10
C ASN A 496 -37.80 8.22 -33.82
N ALA A 497 -38.63 8.97 -33.08
CA ALA A 497 -39.49 10.01 -33.66
C ALA A 497 -38.69 11.12 -34.35
N HIS A 498 -37.51 11.48 -33.83
CA HIS A 498 -36.64 12.45 -34.49
C HIS A 498 -36.01 11.89 -35.77
N ILE A 499 -35.60 10.62 -35.78
CA ILE A 499 -35.11 9.93 -36.97
C ILE A 499 -36.21 9.86 -38.04
N GLU A 500 -37.43 9.48 -37.66
CA GLU A 500 -38.58 9.44 -38.57
C GLU A 500 -38.90 10.83 -39.15
N LYS A 501 -38.90 11.88 -38.32
CA LYS A 501 -39.08 13.26 -38.79
C LYS A 501 -38.00 13.70 -39.78
N ASN A 502 -36.73 13.40 -39.51
CA ASN A 502 -35.62 13.75 -40.40
C ASN A 502 -35.67 12.93 -41.71
N THR A 503 -36.11 11.68 -41.63
CA THR A 503 -36.30 10.81 -42.80
C THR A 503 -37.45 11.31 -43.67
N MET A 504 -38.59 11.66 -43.07
CA MET A 504 -39.73 12.30 -43.75
C MET A 504 -39.36 13.65 -44.40
N ALA A 505 -38.62 14.51 -43.70
CA ALA A 505 -38.14 15.77 -44.26
C ALA A 505 -37.21 15.55 -45.46
N THR A 506 -36.39 14.51 -45.43
CA THR A 506 -35.52 14.11 -46.56
C THR A 506 -36.34 13.59 -47.74
N TYR A 507 -37.42 12.83 -47.50
CA TYR A 507 -38.34 12.39 -48.56
C TYR A 507 -39.11 13.57 -49.18
N GLN A 508 -39.62 14.51 -48.39
CA GLN A 508 -40.29 15.72 -48.90
C GLN A 508 -39.35 16.63 -49.69
N SER A 509 -38.09 16.74 -49.27
CA SER A 509 -37.01 17.42 -50.01
C SER A 509 -36.71 16.77 -51.38
N LYS A 510 -36.83 15.44 -51.48
CA LYS A 510 -36.68 14.73 -52.76
C LYS A 510 -37.90 14.91 -53.68
N ILE A 511 -39.12 14.91 -53.13
CA ILE A 511 -40.35 15.11 -53.91
C ILE A 511 -40.44 16.54 -54.46
N SER A 512 -40.04 17.54 -53.69
CA SER A 512 -39.98 18.95 -54.14
C SER A 512 -38.90 19.20 -55.20
N LYS A 513 -37.88 18.34 -55.30
CA LYS A 513 -36.87 18.40 -56.37
C LYS A 513 -37.28 17.67 -57.66
N GLN A 514 -38.30 16.82 -57.63
CA GLN A 514 -38.82 16.10 -58.80
C GLN A 514 -39.98 16.82 -59.53
N THR A 515 -40.50 17.92 -58.98
CA THR A 515 -41.63 18.66 -59.56
C THR A 515 -41.24 19.91 -60.37
N ASN A 516 -39.94 20.19 -60.53
CA ASN A 516 -39.45 21.25 -61.41
C ASN A 516 -38.95 20.67 -62.75
N SER A 517 -39.88 20.31 -63.63
CA SER A 517 -39.65 20.22 -65.07
C SER A 517 -40.84 20.87 -65.79
N PRO A 518 -40.63 21.79 -66.77
CA PRO A 518 -41.66 22.69 -67.26
C PRO A 518 -42.44 22.04 -68.41
N VAL A 519 -43.71 21.74 -68.19
CA VAL A 519 -44.68 21.59 -69.29
C VAL A 519 -45.91 22.42 -68.93
N GLY A 520 -46.16 23.44 -69.74
CA GLY A 520 -47.23 24.40 -69.50
C GLY A 520 -48.61 23.82 -69.75
N THR A 521 -49.60 24.38 -69.06
CA THR A 521 -50.88 24.81 -69.64
C THR A 521 -51.64 25.63 -68.60
N LYS A 522 -52.25 26.72 -69.08
CA LYS A 522 -53.20 27.59 -68.37
C LYS A 522 -54.41 26.76 -67.90
N THR A 523 -55.01 27.11 -66.75
CA THR A 523 -56.42 27.57 -66.63
C THR A 523 -56.79 27.88 -65.16
N LEU A 524 -57.57 28.95 -65.04
CA LEU A 524 -58.26 29.59 -63.91
C LEU A 524 -58.92 28.70 -62.83
N VAL A 525 -59.06 29.30 -61.63
CA VAL A 525 -60.30 29.55 -60.83
C VAL A 525 -60.09 29.35 -59.30
N SER A 526 -60.41 30.42 -58.54
CA SER A 526 -60.99 30.60 -57.17
C SER A 526 -60.96 29.45 -56.14
N GLU A 527 -61.12 29.57 -54.81
CA GLU A 527 -61.41 30.59 -53.78
C GLU A 527 -61.22 29.85 -52.42
N VAL A 528 -61.57 30.49 -51.30
CA VAL A 528 -61.75 29.97 -49.90
C VAL A 528 -60.48 30.06 -49.03
N SER A 529 -60.29 31.04 -48.14
CA SER A 529 -61.10 31.66 -47.07
C SER A 529 -61.22 30.83 -45.76
N ALA A 530 -60.63 31.41 -44.71
CA ALA A 530 -61.16 31.55 -43.33
C ALA A 530 -60.99 30.44 -42.26
N VAL A 531 -61.12 30.96 -41.01
CA VAL A 531 -61.40 30.32 -39.69
C VAL A 531 -60.18 30.23 -38.75
N GLU A 532 -59.92 31.26 -37.93
CA GLU A 532 -60.45 31.54 -36.55
C GLU A 532 -59.68 30.76 -35.46
N SER A 533 -58.90 31.40 -34.57
CA SER A 533 -59.25 32.22 -33.39
C SER A 533 -59.93 31.46 -32.25
N ALA A 534 -59.31 31.48 -31.06
CA ALA A 534 -60.01 31.38 -29.78
C ALA A 534 -59.20 32.01 -28.64
N GLN A 535 -59.71 33.17 -28.21
CA GLN A 535 -59.56 33.85 -26.92
C GLN A 535 -60.37 33.08 -25.84
N THR A 536 -59.93 32.98 -24.58
CA THR A 536 -60.28 33.76 -23.37
C THR A 536 -60.96 32.88 -22.31
N ASN A 537 -61.04 33.44 -21.09
CA ASN A 537 -61.89 33.11 -19.92
C ASN A 537 -61.20 32.31 -18.80
N ASP A 538 -61.35 32.59 -17.51
CA ASP A 538 -61.98 33.65 -16.69
C ASP A 538 -61.38 33.44 -15.27
N GLU A 539 -60.90 34.46 -14.55
CA GLU A 539 -61.64 35.26 -13.55
C GLU A 539 -62.68 34.50 -12.69
N ALA A 540 -62.34 34.23 -11.43
CA ALA A 540 -63.28 34.27 -10.29
C ALA A 540 -62.53 34.14 -8.96
N ALA A 541 -62.59 35.18 -8.12
CA ALA A 541 -62.75 35.13 -6.65
C ALA A 541 -62.24 36.42 -6.00
N GLN A 542 -63.09 37.46 -6.03
CA GLN A 542 -63.08 38.54 -5.03
C GLN A 542 -64.31 38.32 -4.14
N ASN A 543 -64.09 38.22 -2.83
CA ASN A 543 -64.92 38.84 -1.78
C ASN A 543 -64.42 38.38 -0.41
N ASP A 544 -63.67 39.25 0.26
CA ASP A 544 -63.77 39.53 1.70
C ASP A 544 -62.58 40.37 2.14
N ALA A 545 -62.75 41.69 2.10
CA ALA A 545 -61.78 42.63 2.67
C ALA A 545 -62.53 43.84 3.22
N ASN A 546 -62.96 43.74 4.48
CA ASN A 546 -63.39 44.89 5.25
C ASN A 546 -62.37 45.17 6.36
N GLN A 547 -61.88 46.42 6.36
CA GLN A 547 -61.08 47.09 7.39
C GLN A 547 -59.65 46.60 7.62
N VAL A 548 -58.74 47.00 6.73
CA VAL A 548 -57.33 47.21 7.10
C VAL A 548 -56.98 48.66 6.76
N LYS A 549 -56.53 49.41 7.79
CA LYS A 549 -56.01 50.78 7.64
C LYS A 549 -54.99 50.81 6.48
N PRO A 550 -55.06 51.79 5.56
CA PRO A 550 -54.13 51.86 4.44
C PRO A 550 -52.71 52.05 4.98
N LEU A 551 -51.92 50.98 4.99
CA LEU A 551 -50.48 51.07 5.20
C LEU A 551 -49.94 51.98 4.09
N GLY A 552 -49.31 53.08 4.49
CA GLY A 552 -48.76 54.05 3.54
C GLY A 552 -47.89 53.34 2.51
N LYS A 553 -48.17 53.57 1.23
CA LYS A 553 -47.42 53.05 0.07
C LYS A 553 -45.89 53.01 0.26
N PRO A 554 -45.22 54.05 0.81
CA PRO A 554 -43.76 53.98 0.99
C PRO A 554 -43.31 52.93 1.99
N HIS A 555 -44.11 52.64 3.02
CA HIS A 555 -43.75 51.63 4.02
C HIS A 555 -43.93 50.22 3.48
N LEU A 556 -44.99 50.01 2.68
CA LEU A 556 -45.24 48.75 1.98
C LEU A 556 -44.17 48.48 0.91
N GLU A 557 -43.76 49.50 0.14
CA GLU A 557 -42.70 49.34 -0.86
C GLU A 557 -41.35 48.98 -0.21
N LYS A 558 -41.01 49.63 0.92
CA LYS A 558 -39.80 49.31 1.69
C LYS A 558 -39.84 47.89 2.25
N PHE A 559 -40.99 47.45 2.75
CA PHE A 559 -41.19 46.09 3.24
C PHE A 559 -41.06 45.06 2.11
N LEU A 560 -41.71 45.29 0.96
CA LEU A 560 -41.65 44.39 -0.19
C LEU A 560 -40.24 44.29 -0.80
N ARG A 561 -39.48 45.40 -0.86
CA ARG A 561 -38.07 45.36 -1.28
C ARG A 561 -37.22 44.56 -0.31
N LYS A 562 -37.40 44.77 1.00
CA LYS A 562 -36.67 44.02 2.03
C LYS A 562 -36.99 42.52 1.95
N ALA A 563 -38.27 42.16 1.90
CA ALA A 563 -38.70 40.76 1.78
C ALA A 563 -38.20 40.10 0.49
N LYS A 564 -38.16 40.83 -0.63
CA LYS A 564 -37.61 40.33 -1.89
C LYS A 564 -36.09 40.11 -1.79
N GLN A 565 -35.36 41.04 -1.18
CA GLN A 565 -33.91 40.94 -1.01
C GLN A 565 -33.54 39.81 -0.04
N GLU A 566 -34.29 39.65 1.04
CA GLU A 566 -34.13 38.55 2.01
C GLU A 566 -34.39 37.20 1.36
N LYS A 567 -35.44 37.08 0.54
CA LYS A 567 -35.72 35.87 -0.23
C LYS A 567 -34.63 35.55 -1.25
N VAL A 568 -34.03 36.56 -1.89
CA VAL A 568 -32.90 36.36 -2.81
C VAL A 568 -31.65 35.91 -2.06
N SER A 569 -31.36 36.52 -0.91
CA SER A 569 -30.24 36.12 -0.03
C SER A 569 -30.41 34.68 0.45
N GLU A 570 -31.61 34.29 0.87
CA GLU A 570 -31.91 32.92 1.30
C GLU A 570 -31.78 31.91 0.14
N MET A 571 -32.21 32.26 -1.07
CA MET A 571 -32.00 31.41 -2.25
C MET A 571 -30.53 31.28 -2.62
N GLU A 572 -29.74 32.34 -2.47
CA GLU A 572 -28.30 32.33 -2.72
C GLU A 572 -27.53 31.52 -1.66
N GLU A 573 -27.89 31.64 -0.39
CA GLU A 573 -27.35 30.81 0.70
C GLU A 573 -27.66 29.34 0.46
N ARG A 574 -28.92 29.00 0.15
CA ARG A 574 -29.30 27.61 -0.20
C ARG A 574 -28.58 27.09 -1.45
N PHE A 575 -28.29 27.96 -2.40
CA PHE A 575 -27.51 27.59 -3.58
C PHE A 575 -26.05 27.30 -3.20
N ARG A 576 -25.42 28.15 -2.39
CA ARG A 576 -24.06 27.94 -1.87
C ARG A 576 -23.97 26.70 -0.99
N GLU A 577 -24.96 26.46 -0.14
CA GLU A 577 -25.06 25.25 0.66
C GLU A 577 -25.18 23.99 -0.21
N ARG A 578 -26.01 24.01 -1.27
CA ARG A 578 -26.13 22.89 -2.21
C ARG A 578 -24.84 22.66 -2.99
N GLU A 579 -24.19 23.72 -3.45
CA GLU A 579 -22.90 23.64 -4.16
C GLU A 579 -21.81 23.09 -3.22
N ALA A 580 -21.68 23.62 -2.01
CA ALA A 580 -20.73 23.14 -1.01
C ALA A 580 -21.02 21.69 -0.61
N TYR A 581 -22.30 21.34 -0.46
CA TYR A 581 -22.74 19.97 -0.20
C TYR A 581 -22.36 19.04 -1.35
N MET A 582 -22.75 19.37 -2.59
CA MET A 582 -22.41 18.61 -3.80
C MET A 582 -20.90 18.48 -4.02
N TRP A 583 -20.14 19.52 -3.69
CA TRP A 583 -18.69 19.50 -3.75
C TRP A 583 -18.10 18.59 -2.67
N SER A 584 -18.63 18.63 -1.44
CA SER A 584 -18.20 17.77 -0.34
C SER A 584 -18.56 16.30 -0.57
N THR A 585 -19.74 16.02 -1.13
CA THR A 585 -20.20 14.66 -1.43
C THR A 585 -19.39 14.09 -2.59
N GLY A 586 -19.18 14.85 -3.68
CA GLY A 586 -18.29 14.47 -4.78
C GLY A 586 -16.83 14.21 -4.34
N MET A 587 -16.39 14.82 -3.24
CA MET A 587 -15.08 14.57 -2.60
C MET A 587 -15.06 13.31 -1.74
N SER A 588 -16.13 13.04 -0.98
CA SER A 588 -16.18 11.91 -0.04
C SER A 588 -16.24 10.53 -0.71
N PHE A 589 -16.73 10.45 -1.95
CA PHE A 589 -16.95 9.17 -2.64
C PHE A 589 -15.81 8.69 -3.53
N ASN A 590 -14.84 9.56 -3.85
CA ASN A 590 -13.56 9.10 -4.30
C ASN A 590 -12.82 8.51 -3.09
N HIS A 591 -12.26 7.30 -3.17
CA HIS A 591 -11.39 6.71 -2.13
C HIS A 591 -10.06 7.48 -1.92
N ARG A 592 -10.10 8.81 -1.97
CA ARG A 592 -9.07 9.71 -1.50
C ARG A 592 -9.28 9.87 0.00
N LYS A 593 -8.45 9.23 0.80
CA LYS A 593 -8.18 9.76 2.15
C LYS A 593 -7.68 11.19 1.93
N LEU A 594 -8.31 12.17 2.59
CA LEU A 594 -7.92 13.58 2.54
C LEU A 594 -6.40 13.75 2.76
N ASP A 595 -5.80 12.82 3.51
CA ASP A 595 -4.39 12.84 3.91
C ASP A 595 -3.38 12.16 2.98
N SER A 596 -3.76 11.38 1.95
CA SER A 596 -2.74 10.54 1.28
C SER A 596 -2.36 10.93 -0.14
N LYS A 597 -3.27 11.32 -1.04
CA LYS A 597 -2.92 11.59 -2.45
C LYS A 597 -3.92 12.52 -3.16
N HIS A 598 -3.48 13.76 -3.40
CA HIS A 598 -3.96 14.70 -4.41
C HIS A 598 -5.30 15.44 -4.15
N PHE A 599 -5.20 16.59 -3.49
CA PHE A 599 -5.97 17.78 -3.90
C PHE A 599 -5.23 19.10 -3.59
N PHE A 600 -4.56 19.21 -2.45
CA PHE A 600 -3.68 20.35 -2.09
C PHE A 600 -2.22 19.95 -1.83
N SER A 601 -1.86 18.70 -2.10
CA SER A 601 -0.45 18.30 -2.02
C SER A 601 0.22 18.68 -3.33
N PRO A 602 1.10 19.72 -3.37
CA PRO A 602 2.07 19.82 -4.47
C PRO A 602 2.75 18.46 -4.57
N CYS A 603 2.90 17.93 -5.80
CA CYS A 603 3.41 16.60 -6.12
C CYS A 603 4.16 15.96 -4.95
N SER A 604 3.55 14.93 -4.34
CA SER A 604 4.00 14.30 -3.09
C SER A 604 5.53 14.32 -2.93
N LYS A 605 6.03 14.67 -1.75
CA LYS A 605 7.45 14.72 -1.35
C LYS A 605 8.30 13.47 -1.71
N ASN A 606 7.67 12.37 -2.12
CA ASN A 606 8.34 11.17 -2.67
C ASN A 606 8.63 11.25 -4.18
N PHE A 607 8.28 12.35 -4.83
CA PHE A 607 8.54 12.68 -6.23
C PHE A 607 9.51 13.87 -6.33
N PHE A 608 10.39 14.03 -5.33
CA PHE A 608 11.51 14.95 -5.46
C PHE A 608 12.51 14.37 -6.47
N PRO A 609 12.97 15.14 -7.47
CA PRO A 609 14.02 14.72 -8.41
C PRO A 609 15.41 14.55 -7.74
N MET A 610 15.47 14.55 -6.41
CA MET A 610 16.67 14.47 -5.58
C MET A 610 17.15 13.01 -5.34
N PHE A 611 16.39 11.99 -5.77
CA PHE A 611 16.76 10.58 -5.63
C PHE A 611 17.05 9.92 -7.00
N PRO A 612 18.30 10.00 -7.50
CA PRO A 612 18.76 9.21 -8.64
C PRO A 612 18.77 7.72 -8.26
N GLY A 613 17.76 6.97 -8.67
CA GLY A 613 17.64 5.55 -8.33
C GLY A 613 16.24 4.98 -8.45
N THR A 614 15.21 5.82 -8.51
CA THR A 614 13.90 5.37 -9.00
C THR A 614 13.78 5.65 -10.49
N ASP A 615 14.47 4.84 -11.30
CA ASP A 615 14.34 4.76 -12.77
C ASP A 615 12.95 4.24 -13.19
N ARG A 616 11.89 4.84 -12.67
CA ARG A 616 10.55 4.67 -13.19
C ARG A 616 10.45 5.63 -14.35
N SER A 617 10.74 5.11 -15.54
CA SER A 617 10.40 5.80 -16.79
C SER A 617 8.97 6.33 -16.68
N LEU A 618 8.81 7.62 -16.95
CA LEU A 618 7.51 8.29 -16.96
C LEU A 618 7.01 8.32 -18.39
N GLU A 619 5.71 8.12 -18.58
CA GLU A 619 5.04 8.42 -19.84
C GLU A 619 4.36 9.78 -19.71
N TYR A 620 4.47 10.59 -20.75
CA TYR A 620 3.82 11.88 -20.83
C TYR A 620 2.69 11.82 -21.87
N LEU A 621 1.60 12.52 -21.60
CA LEU A 621 0.45 12.66 -22.48
C LEU A 621 0.10 14.13 -22.60
N VAL A 622 0.06 14.64 -23.82
CA VAL A 622 -0.42 15.97 -24.14
C VAL A 622 -1.88 15.88 -24.56
N LEU A 623 -2.75 16.56 -23.85
CA LEU A 623 -4.17 16.69 -24.14
C LEU A 623 -4.41 18.06 -24.77
N THR A 624 -4.80 18.05 -26.04
CA THR A 624 -5.13 19.25 -26.82
C THR A 624 -6.54 19.74 -26.51
N SER A 625 -6.84 21.00 -26.84
CA SER A 625 -8.16 21.64 -26.60
C SER A 625 -9.32 21.01 -27.38
N GLN A 626 -8.99 20.23 -28.42
CA GLN A 626 -9.94 19.41 -29.18
C GLN A 626 -10.18 18.02 -28.57
N GLY A 627 -9.52 17.69 -27.45
CA GLY A 627 -9.62 16.38 -26.79
C GLY A 627 -8.71 15.30 -27.36
N HIS A 628 -7.85 15.62 -28.34
CA HIS A 628 -6.86 14.67 -28.84
C HIS A 628 -5.72 14.48 -27.83
N THR A 629 -5.30 13.22 -27.66
CA THR A 629 -4.22 12.81 -26.76
C THR A 629 -2.98 12.40 -27.56
N LEU A 630 -1.83 13.02 -27.27
CA LEU A 630 -0.53 12.70 -27.89
C LEU A 630 0.42 12.15 -26.83
N TYR A 631 1.05 11.02 -27.09
CA TYR A 631 1.98 10.39 -26.15
C TYR A 631 3.42 10.84 -26.44
N ALA A 632 4.17 11.15 -25.38
CA ALA A 632 5.57 11.51 -25.46
C ALA A 632 6.39 10.71 -24.43
N LYS A 633 7.58 10.27 -24.85
CA LYS A 633 8.55 9.60 -23.97
C LYS A 633 9.33 10.60 -23.11
N THR A 634 9.46 11.83 -23.59
CA THR A 634 10.14 12.94 -22.90
C THR A 634 9.13 13.99 -22.46
N ASN A 635 9.44 14.75 -21.41
CA ASN A 635 8.55 15.78 -20.91
C ASN A 635 8.39 16.90 -21.96
N PRO A 636 7.19 17.10 -22.54
CA PRO A 636 6.98 18.11 -23.59
C PRO A 636 7.03 19.54 -23.05
N LEU A 637 6.94 19.73 -21.74
CA LEU A 637 7.11 21.04 -21.11
C LEU A 637 8.58 21.45 -21.00
N GLY A 638 9.50 20.47 -21.00
CA GLY A 638 10.94 20.62 -20.84
C GLY A 638 11.49 19.69 -19.76
N ALA A 639 12.77 19.33 -19.83
CA ALA A 639 13.41 18.43 -18.86
C ALA A 639 13.43 19.02 -17.42
N MET A 640 13.40 20.35 -17.30
CA MET A 640 13.46 21.09 -16.04
C MET A 640 12.09 21.63 -15.58
N HIS A 641 10.99 21.22 -16.22
CA HIS A 641 9.66 21.74 -15.87
C HIS A 641 9.23 21.23 -14.48
N ILE A 642 8.93 22.17 -13.58
CA ILE A 642 8.40 21.90 -12.25
C ILE A 642 6.88 21.72 -12.37
N PRO A 643 6.31 20.61 -11.89
CA PRO A 643 4.86 20.42 -11.92
C PRO A 643 4.11 21.59 -11.26
N GLU A 644 3.15 22.15 -11.99
CA GLU A 644 2.33 23.26 -11.51
C GLU A 644 1.13 22.74 -10.71
N ASP A 645 0.60 23.57 -9.80
CA ASP A 645 -0.64 23.26 -9.10
C ASP A 645 -1.83 23.24 -10.09
N MET A 646 -2.78 22.34 -9.85
CA MET A 646 -3.95 22.16 -10.71
C MET A 646 -4.75 23.46 -10.82
N LEU A 647 -4.87 24.22 -9.74
CA LEU A 647 -5.56 25.51 -9.73
C LEU A 647 -4.87 26.51 -10.63
N SER A 648 -3.54 26.65 -10.53
CA SER A 648 -2.76 27.55 -11.39
C SER A 648 -2.86 27.19 -12.87
N ILE A 649 -3.02 25.91 -13.19
CA ILE A 649 -3.26 25.47 -14.57
C ILE A 649 -4.67 25.84 -15.02
N VAL A 650 -5.68 25.61 -14.18
CA VAL A 650 -7.09 25.91 -14.46
C VAL A 650 -7.33 27.41 -14.60
N GLU A 651 -6.69 28.24 -13.79
CA GLU A 651 -6.78 29.72 -13.86
C GLU A 651 -6.31 30.29 -15.21
N ARG A 652 -5.43 29.58 -15.92
CA ARG A 652 -4.96 29.98 -17.26
C ARG A 652 -5.90 29.54 -18.38
N LEU A 653 -6.85 28.66 -18.10
CA LEU A 653 -7.80 28.16 -19.07
C LEU A 653 -9.04 29.05 -19.11
N SER A 654 -9.59 29.26 -20.30
CA SER A 654 -10.91 29.88 -20.42
C SER A 654 -12.01 28.93 -19.93
N GLU A 655 -13.12 29.46 -19.41
CA GLU A 655 -14.25 28.66 -18.92
C GLU A 655 -14.75 27.65 -19.97
N ALA A 656 -14.77 28.04 -21.25
CA ALA A 656 -15.17 27.16 -22.35
C ALA A 656 -14.19 25.99 -22.58
N GLU A 657 -12.90 26.17 -22.29
CA GLU A 657 -11.88 25.12 -22.37
C GLU A 657 -11.94 24.20 -21.16
N ILE A 658 -12.19 24.73 -19.97
CA ILE A 658 -12.32 23.96 -18.74
C ILE A 658 -13.41 22.89 -18.91
N VAL A 659 -14.59 23.26 -19.41
CA VAL A 659 -15.70 22.31 -19.62
C VAL A 659 -15.31 21.18 -20.58
N LYS A 660 -14.56 21.49 -21.65
CA LYS A 660 -14.06 20.49 -22.59
C LYS A 660 -13.03 19.57 -21.95
N TYR A 661 -12.10 20.13 -21.19
CA TYR A 661 -11.03 19.36 -20.55
C TYR A 661 -11.53 18.49 -19.41
N LEU A 662 -12.50 18.93 -18.61
CA LEU A 662 -12.99 18.19 -17.44
C LEU A 662 -13.49 16.77 -17.78
N VAL A 663 -14.20 16.62 -18.91
CA VAL A 663 -14.69 15.31 -19.38
C VAL A 663 -13.52 14.35 -19.66
N HIS A 664 -12.47 14.84 -20.31
CA HIS A 664 -11.29 14.04 -20.66
C HIS A 664 -10.35 13.82 -19.46
N LEU A 665 -10.14 14.83 -18.63
CA LEU A 665 -9.35 14.78 -17.40
C LEU A 665 -9.90 13.74 -16.43
N GLY A 666 -11.22 13.70 -16.22
CA GLY A 666 -11.85 12.70 -15.34
C GLY A 666 -11.61 11.27 -15.82
N LYS A 667 -11.57 11.03 -17.14
CA LYS A 667 -11.26 9.71 -17.72
C LYS A 667 -9.77 9.38 -17.61
N LEU A 668 -8.89 10.35 -17.82
CA LEU A 668 -7.44 10.17 -17.72
C LEU A 668 -6.98 9.97 -16.27
N GLN A 669 -7.50 10.74 -15.32
CA GLN A 669 -7.20 10.60 -13.90
C GLN A 669 -7.62 9.23 -13.35
N ARG A 670 -8.78 8.70 -13.78
CA ARG A 670 -9.19 7.31 -13.47
C ARG A 670 -8.20 6.26 -13.97
N ASN A 671 -7.47 6.57 -15.03
CA ASN A 671 -6.41 5.72 -15.58
C ASN A 671 -5.02 5.99 -14.95
N GLY A 672 -4.95 6.81 -13.90
CA GLY A 672 -3.72 7.13 -13.16
C GLY A 672 -2.85 8.21 -13.80
N TRP A 673 -3.41 9.03 -14.69
CA TRP A 673 -2.70 10.20 -15.23
C TRP A 673 -2.80 11.39 -14.27
N MET A 674 -1.70 12.10 -14.08
CA MET A 674 -1.58 13.28 -13.22
C MET A 674 -1.29 14.50 -14.08
N LEU A 675 -2.03 15.60 -13.90
CA LEU A 675 -1.79 16.85 -14.60
C LEU A 675 -0.54 17.53 -14.03
N ILE A 676 0.43 17.90 -14.89
CA ILE A 676 1.70 18.51 -14.46
C ILE A 676 1.93 19.94 -14.98
N GLY A 677 1.14 20.40 -15.96
CA GLY A 677 1.27 21.76 -16.46
C GLY A 677 0.46 22.02 -17.72
N SER A 678 0.51 23.26 -18.18
CA SER A 678 -0.03 23.68 -19.48
C SER A 678 1.00 24.48 -20.28
N LYS A 679 0.99 24.40 -21.62
CA LYS A 679 1.89 25.20 -22.48
C LYS A 679 1.28 25.56 -23.82
N GLY A 680 1.59 26.78 -24.27
CA GLY A 680 1.33 27.28 -25.62
C GLY A 680 0.04 28.11 -25.76
N PRO A 681 -0.14 28.78 -26.92
CA PRO A 681 -1.26 29.69 -27.18
C PRO A 681 -2.62 28.98 -27.28
N ASN A 682 -2.62 27.68 -27.60
CA ASN A 682 -3.82 26.82 -27.60
C ASN A 682 -3.89 25.93 -26.35
N THR A 683 -3.32 26.42 -25.24
CA THR A 683 -3.36 25.86 -23.87
C THR A 683 -3.44 24.33 -23.85
N MET A 684 -2.38 23.65 -24.29
CA MET A 684 -2.32 22.19 -24.21
C MET A 684 -2.03 21.77 -22.77
N LEU A 685 -2.78 20.77 -22.27
CA LEU A 685 -2.56 20.20 -20.94
C LEU A 685 -1.58 19.04 -21.04
N VAL A 686 -0.59 18.98 -20.15
CA VAL A 686 0.38 17.88 -20.11
C VAL A 686 0.16 17.10 -18.84
N LEU A 687 -0.02 15.79 -19.01
CA LEU A 687 -0.20 14.82 -17.95
C LEU A 687 0.98 13.85 -17.94
N CYS A 688 1.31 13.31 -16.78
CA CYS A 688 2.30 12.25 -16.63
C CYS A 688 1.73 11.05 -15.87
N ARG A 689 2.33 9.88 -16.06
CA ARG A 689 2.14 8.72 -15.21
C ARG A 689 3.41 7.88 -15.17
N PRO A 690 3.66 7.09 -14.11
CA PRO A 690 4.69 6.06 -14.14
C PRO A 690 4.37 5.01 -15.21
N VAL A 691 5.37 4.60 -16.01
CA VAL A 691 5.25 3.44 -16.90
C VAL A 691 4.86 2.25 -16.03
N ARG A 692 3.64 1.74 -16.24
CA ARG A 692 3.25 0.46 -15.63
C ARG A 692 4.13 -0.60 -16.27
N SER A 693 4.96 -1.27 -15.47
CA SER A 693 5.77 -2.36 -16.02
C SER A 693 4.81 -3.38 -16.65
N TYR A 694 5.01 -3.66 -17.94
CA TYR A 694 4.20 -4.59 -18.72
C TYR A 694 4.08 -5.97 -18.04
N LYS A 695 5.08 -6.32 -17.21
CA LYS A 695 5.13 -7.51 -16.36
C LYS A 695 3.90 -7.67 -15.46
N TRP A 696 3.27 -6.60 -14.98
CA TRP A 696 2.10 -6.73 -14.08
C TRP A 696 0.81 -7.16 -14.82
N SER A 697 0.67 -6.82 -16.10
CA SER A 697 -0.44 -7.30 -16.93
C SER A 697 -0.27 -8.79 -17.24
N ILE A 698 0.94 -9.21 -17.61
CA ILE A 698 1.25 -10.63 -17.82
C ILE A 698 1.05 -11.41 -16.52
N PHE A 699 1.49 -10.87 -15.39
CA PHE A 699 1.31 -11.52 -14.08
C PHE A 699 -0.17 -11.73 -13.74
N ARG A 700 -1.04 -10.74 -13.98
CA ARG A 700 -2.50 -10.93 -13.79
C ARG A 700 -3.08 -11.98 -14.72
N THR A 701 -2.60 -12.04 -15.96
CA THR A 701 -3.05 -13.04 -16.94
C THR A 701 -2.57 -14.43 -16.54
N ALA A 702 -1.33 -14.56 -16.09
CA ALA A 702 -0.77 -15.80 -15.56
C ALA A 702 -1.49 -16.23 -14.27
N GLN A 703 -1.78 -15.29 -13.36
CA GLN A 703 -2.55 -15.57 -12.14
C GLN A 703 -3.96 -16.07 -12.47
N LEU A 704 -4.61 -15.50 -13.50
CA LEU A 704 -5.90 -15.98 -13.99
C LEU A 704 -5.80 -17.39 -14.58
N LEU A 705 -4.73 -17.68 -15.34
CA LEU A 705 -4.46 -19.01 -15.87
C LEU A 705 -4.20 -20.03 -14.76
N PHE A 706 -3.38 -19.69 -13.75
CA PHE A 706 -3.13 -20.56 -12.60
C PHE A 706 -4.37 -20.75 -11.74
N ALA A 707 -5.20 -19.72 -11.56
CA ALA A 707 -6.48 -19.86 -10.87
C ALA A 707 -7.42 -20.80 -11.64
N SER A 708 -7.49 -20.68 -12.97
CA SER A 708 -8.29 -21.60 -13.79
C SER A 708 -7.76 -23.04 -13.75
N ALA A 709 -6.45 -23.24 -13.79
CA ALA A 709 -5.82 -24.55 -13.69
C ALA A 709 -6.02 -25.17 -12.29
N GLY A 710 -5.94 -24.36 -11.22
CA GLY A 710 -6.20 -24.79 -9.86
C GLY A 710 -7.65 -25.24 -9.66
N VAL A 711 -8.62 -24.54 -10.25
CA VAL A 711 -10.02 -24.96 -10.24
C VAL A 711 -10.18 -26.31 -10.94
N VAL A 712 -9.60 -26.50 -12.12
CA VAL A 712 -9.65 -27.79 -12.84
C VAL A 712 -9.03 -28.92 -12.01
N LEU A 713 -7.89 -28.68 -11.37
CA LEU A 713 -7.22 -29.66 -10.50
C LEU A 713 -8.08 -30.07 -9.30
N VAL A 714 -8.67 -29.10 -8.59
CA VAL A 714 -9.57 -29.36 -7.46
C VAL A 714 -10.82 -30.11 -7.92
N THR A 715 -11.33 -29.80 -9.12
CA THR A 715 -12.48 -30.51 -9.69
C THR A 715 -12.13 -31.97 -10.00
N LEU A 716 -10.96 -32.23 -10.57
CA LEU A 716 -10.47 -33.59 -10.84
C LEU A 716 -10.25 -34.39 -9.56
N LEU A 717 -9.62 -33.80 -8.54
CA LEU A 717 -9.43 -34.45 -7.23
C LEU A 717 -10.76 -34.70 -6.52
N GLY A 718 -11.72 -33.78 -6.64
CA GLY A 718 -13.07 -33.95 -6.10
C GLY A 718 -13.83 -35.08 -6.78
N VAL A 719 -13.68 -35.26 -8.09
CA VAL A 719 -14.27 -36.39 -8.83
C VAL A 719 -13.62 -37.71 -8.42
N ASP A 720 -12.29 -37.76 -8.28
CA ASP A 720 -11.57 -38.96 -7.85
C ASP A 720 -12.00 -39.40 -6.45
N TYR A 721 -12.11 -38.44 -5.52
CA TYR A 721 -12.63 -38.68 -4.16
C TYR A 721 -14.08 -39.18 -4.16
N PHE A 722 -14.91 -38.72 -5.10
CA PHE A 722 -16.31 -39.15 -5.21
C PHE A 722 -16.48 -40.51 -5.87
N VAL A 723 -15.52 -40.94 -6.70
CA VAL A 723 -15.54 -42.24 -7.39
C VAL A 723 -15.02 -43.35 -6.46
N GLU A 724 -14.16 -43.03 -5.50
CA GLU A 724 -13.68 -43.96 -4.46
C GLU A 724 -14.59 -44.06 -3.23
N VAL A 725 -15.92 -44.07 -3.39
CA VAL A 725 -16.81 -44.50 -2.30
C VAL A 725 -16.79 -46.04 -2.24
N PRO A 726 -16.18 -46.66 -1.22
CA PRO A 726 -16.14 -48.11 -1.13
C PRO A 726 -17.56 -48.64 -0.88
N ALA A 727 -17.92 -49.71 -1.59
CA ALA A 727 -19.18 -50.41 -1.39
C ALA A 727 -19.34 -50.82 0.09
N PRO A 728 -20.56 -50.74 0.66
CA PRO A 728 -20.78 -51.06 2.06
C PRO A 728 -20.42 -52.53 2.32
N LEU A 729 -19.51 -52.74 3.26
CA LEU A 729 -19.08 -54.05 3.73
C LEU A 729 -20.27 -54.78 4.36
N GLU A 730 -20.66 -55.91 3.80
CA GLU A 730 -21.58 -56.84 4.45
C GLU A 730 -20.93 -57.45 5.69
N GLU A 731 -21.61 -57.33 6.83
CA GLU A 731 -21.25 -57.95 8.10
C GLU A 731 -21.46 -59.47 8.04
N GLU A 732 -20.37 -60.25 8.00
CA GLU A 732 -20.43 -61.70 8.21
C GLU A 732 -20.22 -62.05 9.69
N LYS A 733 -21.27 -62.65 10.28
CA LYS A 733 -21.32 -63.15 11.66
C LYS A 733 -20.83 -64.60 11.75
N ARG A 734 -20.25 -64.91 12.93
CA ARG A 734 -20.03 -66.23 13.62
C ARG A 734 -18.62 -66.81 13.47
N ALA A 735 -18.05 -67.56 14.44
CA ALA A 735 -18.27 -67.76 15.87
C ALA A 735 -17.15 -68.70 16.38
N LYS A 736 -16.66 -68.43 17.61
CA LYS A 736 -16.17 -69.37 18.65
C LYS A 736 -15.05 -70.38 18.33
N SER A 737 -13.92 -70.26 19.03
CA SER A 737 -13.56 -71.16 20.15
C SER A 737 -12.25 -70.74 20.86
N SER A 738 -12.33 -70.58 22.18
CA SER A 738 -11.24 -70.53 23.18
C SER A 738 -10.73 -71.96 23.47
N PRO A 739 -9.80 -72.24 24.43
CA PRO A 739 -8.81 -71.42 25.14
C PRO A 739 -7.38 -72.04 25.08
N ASN A 740 -6.35 -71.39 25.64
CA ASN A 740 -5.63 -71.85 26.85
C ASN A 740 -4.20 -71.26 26.99
N ASN A 741 -4.00 -70.59 28.13
CA ASN A 741 -2.89 -70.66 29.10
C ASN A 741 -1.43 -70.29 28.77
N ASN A 742 -1.00 -69.32 29.59
CA ASN A 742 0.21 -69.25 30.41
C ASN A 742 1.56 -68.78 29.84
N TRP A 743 1.96 -67.58 30.30
CA TRP A 743 3.21 -67.17 31.00
C TRP A 743 4.58 -67.82 30.61
N PRO A 744 5.74 -67.18 30.89
CA PRO A 744 6.14 -65.77 30.73
C PRO A 744 7.64 -65.57 30.35
N THR A 745 8.09 -64.30 30.33
CA THR A 745 9.44 -63.80 30.68
C THR A 745 10.67 -64.09 29.78
N ARG A 746 11.04 -63.03 29.04
CA ARG A 746 12.38 -62.39 28.89
C ARG A 746 13.61 -63.10 29.52
N VAL A 747 14.65 -63.40 28.72
CA VAL A 747 16.09 -63.11 29.00
C VAL A 747 16.84 -62.97 27.66
N SER A 748 17.78 -62.03 27.65
CA SER A 748 18.78 -61.63 26.66
C SER A 748 19.71 -62.73 26.14
N GLU A 749 20.25 -62.56 24.92
CA GLU A 749 21.70 -62.57 24.59
C GLU A 749 21.91 -62.54 23.06
N GLU A 750 22.76 -61.62 22.59
CA GLU A 750 23.47 -61.68 21.29
C GLU A 750 24.62 -62.74 21.37
N PRO A 751 25.44 -63.06 20.34
CA PRO A 751 25.55 -62.55 18.96
C PRO A 751 25.74 -63.65 17.87
N GLY A 752 25.78 -63.27 16.58
CA GLY A 752 26.54 -64.04 15.58
C GLY A 752 26.02 -64.12 14.15
N SER A 753 26.80 -63.53 13.23
CA SER A 753 27.07 -63.95 11.84
C SER A 753 25.92 -64.15 10.84
N GLY A 754 25.88 -63.34 9.77
CA GLY A 754 25.02 -63.51 8.59
C GLY A 754 25.44 -64.66 7.65
N PRO A 755 25.21 -64.60 6.32
CA PRO A 755 24.19 -63.86 5.54
C PRO A 755 23.32 -64.83 4.69
N VAL A 756 22.02 -64.57 4.49
CA VAL A 756 21.23 -65.28 3.47
C VAL A 756 20.20 -64.35 2.82
N ALA A 757 20.29 -64.23 1.51
CA ALA A 757 19.39 -63.51 0.62
C ALA A 757 18.03 -64.22 0.47
N ARG A 758 16.95 -63.44 0.46
CA ARG A 758 15.60 -63.63 -0.15
C ARG A 758 14.86 -62.32 0.16
N GLY A 759 14.50 -61.47 -0.79
CA GLY A 759 13.56 -61.75 -1.87
C GLY A 759 12.20 -61.16 -1.48
N GLU A 760 12.07 -59.84 -1.47
CA GLU A 760 10.78 -59.15 -1.32
C GLU A 760 10.40 -58.44 -2.62
N GLU A 761 9.25 -58.86 -3.15
CA GLU A 761 8.54 -58.25 -4.28
C GLU A 761 8.00 -56.88 -3.87
N LEU A 762 8.60 -55.82 -4.40
CA LEU A 762 8.02 -54.49 -4.41
C LEU A 762 6.83 -54.45 -5.37
N LYS A 763 5.62 -54.38 -4.79
CA LYS A 763 4.40 -53.95 -5.49
C LYS A 763 4.67 -52.61 -6.17
N ARG A 764 4.72 -52.63 -7.50
CA ARG A 764 4.80 -51.42 -8.33
C ARG A 764 3.44 -50.73 -8.33
N ASN A 765 3.40 -49.51 -7.80
CA ASN A 765 2.23 -48.65 -7.87
C ASN A 765 1.98 -48.20 -9.32
N ALA A 766 0.70 -48.24 -9.72
CA ALA A 766 0.17 -47.92 -11.04
C ALA A 766 0.56 -46.53 -11.58
N TRP A 767 0.98 -45.63 -10.70
CA TRP A 767 1.46 -44.28 -11.03
C TRP A 767 2.69 -44.25 -11.95
N THR A 768 3.52 -45.29 -11.94
CA THR A 768 4.73 -45.34 -12.78
C THR A 768 4.46 -45.64 -14.26
N LEU A 769 3.25 -46.12 -14.61
CA LEU A 769 2.87 -46.44 -15.99
C LEU A 769 2.19 -45.27 -16.73
N LEU A 770 1.74 -44.25 -16.00
CA LEU A 770 0.97 -43.13 -16.56
C LEU A 770 1.83 -41.90 -16.93
N LEU A 771 3.05 -41.81 -16.40
CA LEU A 771 3.98 -40.69 -16.65
C LEU A 771 4.98 -40.94 -17.80
N TRP A 772 4.81 -42.02 -18.57
CA TRP A 772 5.67 -42.39 -19.71
C TRP A 772 4.92 -42.61 -21.03
N LYS A 773 3.74 -41.99 -21.16
CA LYS A 773 3.08 -41.66 -22.43
C LYS A 773 2.77 -40.16 -22.44
#